data_AF-A0A946E594-F1
#
_entry.id   AF-A0A946E594-F1
#
_cell.length_a   1.000
_cell.length_b   1.000
_cell.length_c   1.000
_cell.angle_alpha   90.00
_cell.angle_beta   90.00
_cell.angle_gamma   90.00
#
_symmetry.space_group_name_H-M   'P 1'
#
loop_
_entity.id
_entity.type
_entity.pdbx_description
1 polymer ?
#
loop_
_entity_poly.entity_id
_entity_poly.type
_entity_poly.pdbx_seq_one_letter_code
_entity_poly.pdbx_strand_id
1 'polypeptide(L)'
;MKNRIKVVVLFLGLTLVVCYLLLDQLAVNYGFNSARNAIGVVANNYLSSDGNSALSVGVEIEEKDFLHLQEKRDQAIERGLLINEEDSYVPFKFLYEKDTLVGKIRLKGHMLDHLKGDKWSYRIKLNGNDRFKGMKRFSIQHPGTRNYIYEWVFHEMLKRENIIALNYDFINVNLNGEPLGIYALEENFAEELLESNRRPKGVILRFNPNLYWSERERRDLRGYRIWEEYSKYQTSFVEPYDRSRSLSDESLIDDFSKARKRIEQFRKGEKPTVEVFDIEKLATYHAILDLVGGHHSLDWSDIKYFFNSISGKIEPVGYESFSASEINTLSGLYNYVVDPVSTNVFHKMLFSDAAFFKQYIKELERLSQAEYLNQFFVEIDSALSLKQAVLNVEFPYKEFNPSTYYRNQELIKEYLTIPEGMHAYSMGLDTNGLRLYIGAINNLPVELVGIEIDGKFKKIDSFILPSKNQLELIQYKNYVIPINKKLRSKFKPGCSIRIAWRLLGSADRNYTDVFDTSFEMPYVVNEVRDSFKPNNSSSTSTTDFVIGKGNYLVSKPFTFTSDKNVVVLPGAKFTFRDSGKFIFNSTVEFQGTEEQPIIIDSEKVTNGSYIESYLSQNQKVILENVINAGGQKQYQIYQKGGGFYVNNCLFKNGVKFCVMNDVNLIVRNTAFETFQNSAIVLNNCSVKFNALRFVDCHNGMIEVNLSSLKINALSRTGNVSVISQNTGFIEGPVDDMLFCDLGATVRKVAVK
;
A
#
# COMPACT_ATOMS: atom_id res chain seq x y z
N MET A 1 67.78 40.11 -9.37
CA MET A 1 66.71 39.94 -10.39
C MET A 1 66.33 38.48 -10.65
N LYS A 2 67.26 37.60 -11.05
CA LYS A 2 66.95 36.18 -11.39
C LYS A 2 66.19 35.39 -10.31
N ASN A 3 66.50 35.55 -9.03
CA ASN A 3 65.80 34.82 -7.95
C ASN A 3 64.37 35.31 -7.70
N ARG A 4 64.08 36.61 -7.89
CA ARG A 4 62.72 37.14 -7.76
C ARG A 4 61.81 36.66 -8.89
N ILE A 5 62.35 36.57 -10.11
CA ILE A 5 61.63 36.03 -11.28
C ILE A 5 61.29 34.54 -11.05
N LYS A 6 62.22 33.75 -10.52
CA LYS A 6 61.96 32.33 -10.19
C LYS A 6 60.84 32.14 -9.16
N VAL A 7 60.82 32.96 -8.11
CA VAL A 7 59.75 32.91 -7.08
C VAL A 7 58.40 33.29 -7.68
N VAL A 8 58.34 34.32 -8.53
CA VAL A 8 57.10 34.73 -9.22
C VAL A 8 56.60 33.64 -10.17
N VAL A 9 57.50 33.01 -10.94
CA VAL A 9 57.14 31.90 -11.84
C VAL A 9 56.64 30.67 -11.07
N LEU A 10 57.29 30.32 -9.94
CA LEU A 10 56.83 29.24 -9.05
C LEU A 10 55.46 29.55 -8.44
N PHE A 11 55.24 30.78 -7.99
CA PHE A 11 53.95 31.21 -7.43
C PHE A 11 52.84 31.15 -8.49
N LEU A 12 53.08 31.69 -9.70
CA LEU A 12 52.13 31.61 -10.82
C LEU A 12 51.84 30.15 -11.22
N GLY A 13 52.87 29.29 -11.25
CA GLY A 13 52.70 27.87 -11.50
C GLY A 13 51.83 27.19 -10.45
N LEU A 14 52.07 27.48 -9.16
CA LEU A 14 51.26 26.96 -8.06
C LEU A 14 49.82 27.47 -8.12
N THR A 15 49.60 28.76 -8.41
CA THR A 15 48.27 29.33 -8.58
C THR A 15 47.52 28.64 -9.73
N LEU A 16 48.16 28.41 -10.87
CA LEU A 16 47.54 27.70 -12.00
C LEU A 16 47.15 26.26 -11.64
N VAL A 17 47.98 25.55 -10.87
CA VAL A 17 47.66 24.21 -10.38
C VAL A 17 46.46 24.24 -9.43
N VAL A 18 46.42 25.17 -8.47
CA VAL A 18 45.28 25.33 -7.55
C VAL A 18 44.01 25.68 -8.31
N CYS A 19 44.07 26.61 -9.27
CA CYS A 19 42.94 26.94 -10.13
C CYS A 19 42.45 25.73 -10.94
N TYR A 20 43.36 24.93 -11.50
CA TYR A 20 42.99 23.70 -12.21
C TYR A 20 42.32 22.68 -11.28
N LEU A 21 42.85 22.47 -10.07
CA LEU A 21 42.24 21.54 -9.10
C LEU A 21 40.85 21.99 -8.67
N LEU A 22 40.64 23.30 -8.47
CA LEU A 22 39.31 23.86 -8.19
C LEU A 22 38.36 23.68 -9.37
N LEU A 23 38.83 23.92 -10.61
CA LEU A 23 38.04 23.69 -11.82
C LEU A 23 37.70 22.21 -12.00
N ASP A 24 38.63 21.31 -11.70
CA ASP A 24 38.46 19.86 -11.79
C ASP A 24 37.42 19.39 -10.78
N GLN A 25 37.51 19.86 -9.54
CA GLN A 25 36.52 19.59 -8.51
C GLN A 25 35.13 20.13 -8.88
N LEU A 26 35.06 21.34 -9.45
CA LEU A 26 33.80 21.88 -9.98
C LEU A 26 33.25 21.02 -11.12
N ALA A 27 34.07 20.62 -12.09
CA ALA A 27 33.65 19.78 -13.20
C ALA A 27 33.08 18.43 -12.71
N VAL A 28 33.73 17.80 -11.73
CA VAL A 28 33.25 16.56 -11.09
C VAL A 28 31.90 16.78 -10.40
N ASN A 29 31.72 17.90 -9.69
CA ASN A 29 30.44 18.24 -9.07
C ASN A 29 29.30 18.42 -10.09
N TYR A 30 29.62 18.78 -11.34
CA TYR A 30 28.66 18.90 -12.45
C TYR A 30 28.51 17.61 -13.27
N GLY A 31 29.10 16.49 -12.83
CA GLY A 31 28.95 15.16 -13.44
C GLY A 31 29.97 14.83 -14.53
N PHE A 32 31.03 15.62 -14.70
CA PHE A 32 32.12 15.31 -15.63
C PHE A 32 33.23 14.50 -14.96
N ASN A 33 34.02 13.76 -15.77
CA ASN A 33 35.13 12.96 -15.24
C ASN A 33 36.33 13.81 -14.79
N SER A 34 36.50 15.00 -15.38
CA SER A 34 37.57 15.97 -15.08
C SER A 34 37.27 17.31 -15.77
N ALA A 35 37.98 18.37 -15.40
CA ALA A 35 37.93 19.66 -16.10
C ALA A 35 38.30 19.52 -17.58
N ARG A 36 39.31 18.69 -17.90
CA ARG A 36 39.72 18.43 -19.28
C ARG A 36 38.61 17.73 -20.08
N ASN A 37 37.94 16.74 -19.48
CA ASN A 37 36.80 16.07 -20.10
C ASN A 37 35.65 17.05 -20.34
N ALA A 38 35.30 17.88 -19.36
CA ALA A 38 34.27 18.89 -19.50
C ALA A 38 34.53 19.86 -20.67
N ILE A 39 35.77 20.39 -20.76
CA ILE A 39 36.16 21.29 -21.87
C ILE A 39 36.05 20.56 -23.22
N GLY A 40 36.49 19.31 -23.29
CA GLY A 40 36.40 18.51 -24.52
C GLY A 40 34.95 18.27 -24.97
N VAL A 41 34.08 17.88 -24.04
CA VAL A 41 32.64 17.65 -24.30
C VAL A 41 31.98 18.94 -24.79
N VAL A 42 32.17 20.04 -24.06
CA VAL A 42 31.59 21.34 -24.43
C VAL A 42 32.06 21.80 -25.80
N ALA A 43 33.37 21.70 -26.09
CA ALA A 43 33.91 22.10 -27.39
C ALA A 43 33.36 21.23 -28.54
N ASN A 44 33.32 19.92 -28.36
CA ASN A 44 32.80 19.00 -29.37
C ASN A 44 31.30 19.23 -29.63
N ASN A 45 30.51 19.35 -28.56
CA ASN A 45 29.07 19.58 -28.65
C ASN A 45 28.75 20.92 -29.31
N TYR A 46 29.52 21.96 -29.00
CA TYR A 46 29.37 23.27 -29.64
C TYR A 46 29.70 23.18 -31.14
N LEU A 47 30.78 22.49 -31.52
CA LEU A 47 31.17 22.29 -32.92
C LEU A 47 30.16 21.44 -33.71
N SER A 48 29.46 20.51 -33.04
CA SER A 48 28.42 19.68 -33.63
C SER A 48 27.01 20.25 -33.47
N SER A 49 26.87 21.46 -32.92
CA SER A 49 25.57 22.09 -32.71
C SER A 49 24.96 22.56 -34.03
N ASP A 50 23.64 22.48 -34.13
CA ASP A 50 22.91 22.95 -35.31
C ASP A 50 21.61 23.64 -34.90
N GLY A 51 21.69 24.96 -34.72
CA GLY A 51 20.53 25.79 -34.39
C GLY A 51 19.56 25.97 -35.56
N ASN A 52 19.99 25.77 -36.80
CA ASN A 52 19.11 25.87 -37.96
C ASN A 52 18.15 24.69 -38.05
N SER A 53 18.49 23.57 -37.41
CA SER A 53 17.61 22.41 -37.27
C SER A 53 16.47 22.62 -36.25
N ALA A 54 16.55 23.67 -35.42
CA ALA A 54 15.49 24.00 -34.49
C ALA A 54 14.38 24.80 -35.17
N LEU A 55 13.14 24.36 -35.03
CA LEU A 55 11.99 25.12 -35.50
C LEU A 55 11.91 26.44 -34.74
N SER A 56 11.95 27.57 -35.46
CA SER A 56 11.88 28.90 -34.85
C SER A 56 10.45 29.41 -34.79
N VAL A 57 10.04 29.91 -33.62
CA VAL A 57 8.70 30.43 -33.37
C VAL A 57 8.78 31.80 -32.67
N GLY A 58 7.86 32.69 -33.03
CA GLY A 58 7.66 33.96 -32.33
C GLY A 58 6.49 33.88 -31.36
N VAL A 59 6.63 34.53 -30.22
CA VAL A 59 5.57 34.72 -29.23
C VAL A 59 5.41 36.23 -29.06
N GLU A 60 4.26 36.78 -29.42
CA GLU A 60 3.96 38.19 -29.22
C GLU A 60 2.89 38.35 -28.13
N ILE A 61 3.20 39.14 -27.11
CA ILE A 61 2.33 39.47 -25.97
C ILE A 61 2.34 40.99 -25.84
N GLU A 62 1.16 41.61 -25.82
CA GLU A 62 1.02 43.05 -25.59
C GLU A 62 1.67 43.45 -24.25
N GLU A 63 2.27 44.63 -24.19
CA GLU A 63 3.05 45.08 -23.04
C GLU A 63 2.27 44.98 -21.72
N LYS A 64 1.00 45.43 -21.71
CA LYS A 64 0.11 45.33 -20.53
C LYS A 64 -0.09 43.89 -20.05
N ASP A 65 -0.15 42.94 -20.98
CA ASP A 65 -0.44 41.53 -20.72
C ASP A 65 0.84 40.82 -20.26
N PHE A 66 2.00 41.22 -20.80
CA PHE A 66 3.30 40.77 -20.34
C PHE A 66 3.61 41.26 -18.92
N LEU A 67 3.30 42.53 -18.61
CA LEU A 67 3.43 43.07 -17.25
C LEU A 67 2.55 42.32 -16.24
N HIS A 68 1.34 41.92 -16.63
CA HIS A 68 0.48 41.07 -15.78
C HIS A 68 1.12 39.69 -15.50
N LEU A 69 1.73 39.06 -16.51
CA LEU A 69 2.48 37.81 -16.31
C LEU A 69 3.68 38.02 -15.37
N GLN A 70 4.39 39.13 -15.51
CA GLN A 70 5.50 39.47 -14.63
C GLN A 70 5.04 39.69 -13.18
N GLU A 71 3.93 40.39 -12.97
CA GLU A 71 3.34 40.58 -11.63
C GLU A 71 3.00 39.22 -10.99
N LYS A 72 2.35 38.32 -11.73
CA LYS A 72 2.04 36.96 -11.25
C LYS A 72 3.31 36.16 -10.92
N ARG A 73 4.39 36.33 -11.69
CA ARG A 73 5.69 35.71 -11.41
C ARG A 73 6.28 36.26 -10.12
N ASP A 74 6.31 37.57 -9.95
CA ASP A 74 6.92 38.22 -8.79
C ASP A 74 6.17 37.87 -7.50
N GLN A 75 4.83 37.84 -7.55
CA GLN A 75 3.98 37.30 -6.48
C GLN A 75 4.29 35.83 -6.18
N ALA A 76 4.54 35.00 -7.20
CA ALA A 76 4.90 33.61 -7.00
C ALA A 76 6.27 33.45 -6.35
N ILE A 77 7.26 34.25 -6.73
CA ILE A 77 8.61 34.27 -6.15
C ILE A 77 8.55 34.71 -4.68
N GLU A 78 7.83 35.80 -4.38
CA GLU A 78 7.63 36.29 -3.02
C GLU A 78 6.95 35.25 -2.13
N ARG A 79 5.90 34.60 -2.65
CA ARG A 79 5.16 33.57 -1.93
C ARG A 79 5.95 32.26 -1.79
N GLY A 80 6.76 31.90 -2.78
CA GLY A 80 7.45 30.60 -2.89
C GLY A 80 6.71 29.55 -3.75
N LEU A 81 5.57 29.89 -4.35
CA LEU A 81 4.72 28.99 -5.16
C LEU A 81 3.87 29.78 -6.17
N LEU A 82 3.70 29.25 -7.38
CA LEU A 82 2.77 29.77 -8.39
C LEU A 82 1.35 29.20 -8.19
N ILE A 83 0.37 30.09 -8.01
CA ILE A 83 -1.05 29.76 -8.02
C ILE A 83 -1.59 30.09 -9.41
N ASN A 84 -2.28 29.12 -9.99
CA ASN A 84 -2.85 29.22 -11.33
C ASN A 84 -4.36 29.37 -11.22
N GLU A 85 -4.86 30.53 -11.63
CA GLU A 85 -6.29 30.88 -11.66
C GLU A 85 -6.73 31.17 -13.11
N GLU A 86 -8.01 31.43 -13.32
CA GLU A 86 -8.54 31.72 -14.66
C GLU A 86 -7.98 33.05 -15.21
N ASP A 87 -7.79 34.04 -14.34
CA ASP A 87 -7.19 35.35 -14.65
C ASP A 87 -5.69 35.29 -15.01
N SER A 88 -5.09 34.09 -14.91
CA SER A 88 -3.65 33.89 -15.18
C SER A 88 -3.36 33.80 -16.68
N TYR A 89 -4.38 33.66 -17.53
CA TYR A 89 -4.23 33.63 -18.98
C TYR A 89 -4.38 35.01 -19.60
N VAL A 90 -3.42 35.39 -20.45
CA VAL A 90 -3.47 36.59 -21.27
C VAL A 90 -3.51 36.25 -22.77
N PRO A 91 -4.07 37.12 -23.62
CA PRO A 91 -3.99 36.94 -25.07
C PRO A 91 -2.55 36.94 -25.58
N PHE A 92 -2.29 36.20 -26.66
CA PHE A 92 -1.00 36.24 -27.34
C PHE A 92 -1.14 35.83 -28.82
N LYS A 93 -0.10 36.10 -29.61
CA LYS A 93 0.08 35.58 -30.96
C LYS A 93 1.27 34.64 -31.01
N PHE A 94 1.11 33.52 -31.72
CA PHE A 94 2.16 32.55 -32.00
C PHE A 94 2.52 32.62 -33.48
N LEU A 95 3.72 33.09 -33.77
CA LEU A 95 4.23 33.23 -35.13
C LEU A 95 4.97 31.95 -35.50
N TYR A 96 4.51 31.27 -36.55
CA TYR A 96 5.12 30.05 -37.03
C TYR A 96 5.14 30.07 -38.56
N GLU A 97 6.34 30.06 -39.14
CA GLU A 97 6.54 30.22 -40.59
C GLU A 97 5.85 31.49 -41.14
N LYS A 98 4.77 31.33 -41.91
CA LYS A 98 3.95 32.43 -42.46
C LYS A 98 2.61 32.57 -41.74
N ASP A 99 2.34 31.71 -40.76
CA ASP A 99 1.08 31.66 -40.03
C ASP A 99 1.20 32.41 -38.71
N THR A 100 0.14 33.13 -38.38
CA THR A 100 -0.04 33.79 -37.08
C THR A 100 -1.22 33.11 -36.40
N LEU A 101 -0.94 32.25 -35.44
CA LEU A 101 -1.96 31.61 -34.62
C LEU A 101 -2.27 32.50 -33.42
N VAL A 102 -3.52 32.51 -32.98
CA VAL A 102 -3.95 33.32 -31.85
C VAL A 102 -4.43 32.43 -30.71
N GLY A 103 -4.18 32.86 -29.47
CA GLY A 103 -4.55 32.05 -28.32
C GLY A 103 -4.41 32.78 -27.00
N LYS A 104 -4.30 31.98 -25.95
CA LYS A 104 -4.02 32.43 -24.59
C LYS A 104 -2.76 31.77 -24.05
N ILE A 105 -1.95 32.52 -23.31
CA ILE A 105 -0.71 32.07 -22.68
C ILE A 105 -0.73 32.39 -21.18
N ARG A 106 -0.08 31.56 -20.38
CA ARG A 106 0.17 31.80 -18.96
C ARG A 106 1.50 31.18 -18.51
N LEU A 107 1.98 31.55 -17.33
CA LEU A 107 3.08 30.84 -16.67
C LEU A 107 2.71 29.37 -16.39
N LYS A 108 3.67 28.45 -16.53
CA LYS A 108 3.50 27.01 -16.27
C LYS A 108 3.99 26.64 -14.86
N GLY A 109 3.39 25.59 -14.30
CA GLY A 109 3.86 24.92 -13.11
C GLY A 109 3.25 25.46 -11.82
N HIS A 110 3.65 24.86 -10.71
CA HIS A 110 3.40 25.37 -9.36
C HIS A 110 4.72 25.74 -8.66
N MET A 111 5.78 24.98 -8.93
CA MET A 111 7.11 25.20 -8.37
C MET A 111 7.87 26.29 -9.13
N LEU A 112 8.81 26.95 -8.43
CA LEU A 112 9.55 28.10 -8.96
C LEU A 112 10.62 27.75 -9.99
N ASP A 113 10.98 26.48 -10.14
CA ASP A 113 11.93 26.01 -11.17
C ASP A 113 11.51 26.44 -12.59
N HIS A 114 10.21 26.54 -12.84
CA HIS A 114 9.64 27.05 -14.10
C HIS A 114 9.78 28.58 -14.29
N LEU A 115 10.13 29.34 -13.26
CA LEU A 115 10.11 30.81 -13.23
C LEU A 115 11.48 31.44 -13.00
N LYS A 116 12.51 30.63 -12.72
CA LYS A 116 13.87 31.10 -12.43
C LYS A 116 14.57 31.66 -13.67
N GLY A 117 15.37 32.70 -13.46
CA GLY A 117 16.11 33.38 -14.52
C GLY A 117 15.20 34.05 -15.54
N ASP A 118 15.68 34.15 -16.77
CA ASP A 118 15.02 34.86 -17.88
C ASP A 118 14.21 33.92 -18.80
N LYS A 119 14.39 32.59 -18.65
CA LYS A 119 13.75 31.57 -19.48
C LYS A 119 12.52 30.97 -18.81
N TRP A 120 11.45 31.75 -18.71
CA TRP A 120 10.22 31.31 -18.03
C TRP A 120 9.47 30.26 -18.83
N SER A 121 8.81 29.33 -18.14
CA SER A 121 7.98 28.30 -18.78
C SER A 121 6.55 28.79 -18.95
N TYR A 122 5.97 28.52 -20.12
CA TYR A 122 4.62 28.93 -20.48
C TYR A 122 3.73 27.74 -20.84
N ARG A 123 2.43 27.91 -20.60
CA ARG A 123 1.37 27.03 -21.09
C ARG A 123 0.50 27.81 -22.07
N ILE A 124 0.33 27.25 -23.25
CA ILE A 124 -0.32 27.85 -24.41
C ILE A 124 -1.60 27.07 -24.73
N LYS A 125 -2.65 27.82 -25.09
CA LYS A 125 -3.90 27.30 -25.64
C LYS A 125 -4.26 28.12 -26.88
N LEU A 126 -4.28 27.48 -28.05
CA LEU A 126 -4.73 28.12 -29.29
C LEU A 126 -6.26 28.21 -29.33
N ASN A 127 -6.77 29.22 -30.03
CA ASN A 127 -8.20 29.44 -30.18
C ASN A 127 -8.79 28.58 -31.31
N GLY A 128 -10.10 28.32 -31.23
CA GLY A 128 -10.85 27.67 -32.30
C GLY A 128 -10.30 26.29 -32.69
N ASN A 129 -9.98 26.14 -33.98
CA ASN A 129 -9.48 24.90 -34.56
C ASN A 129 -7.99 24.93 -34.93
N ASP A 130 -7.30 26.01 -34.60
CA ASP A 130 -5.88 26.18 -34.89
C ASP A 130 -5.05 25.15 -34.13
N ARG A 131 -4.03 24.62 -34.79
CA ARG A 131 -3.13 23.60 -34.25
C ARG A 131 -1.70 23.89 -34.63
N PHE A 132 -0.79 23.72 -33.68
CA PHE A 132 0.64 23.74 -33.91
C PHE A 132 1.19 22.32 -33.78
N LYS A 133 1.76 21.77 -34.86
CA LYS A 133 2.21 20.37 -34.94
C LYS A 133 1.15 19.36 -34.42
N GLY A 134 -0.11 19.61 -34.77
CA GLY A 134 -1.27 18.80 -34.33
C GLY A 134 -1.85 19.17 -32.95
N MET A 135 -1.17 20.00 -32.16
CA MET A 135 -1.56 20.33 -30.79
C MET A 135 -2.38 21.63 -30.73
N LYS A 136 -3.48 21.64 -29.95
CA LYS A 136 -4.17 22.89 -29.58
C LYS A 136 -3.65 23.44 -28.25
N ARG A 137 -3.16 22.56 -27.39
CA ARG A 137 -2.64 22.90 -26.07
C ARG A 137 -1.26 22.28 -25.88
N PHE A 138 -0.31 23.12 -25.52
CA PHE A 138 1.07 22.70 -25.31
C PHE A 138 1.76 23.64 -24.34
N SER A 139 2.96 23.29 -23.95
CA SER A 139 3.84 24.07 -23.11
C SER A 139 5.16 24.29 -23.81
N ILE A 140 5.73 25.47 -23.61
CA ILE A 140 7.13 25.75 -23.91
C ILE A 140 7.84 25.96 -22.57
N GLN A 141 8.92 25.24 -22.30
CA GLN A 141 9.60 25.31 -21.02
C GLN A 141 11.12 25.24 -21.15
N HIS A 142 11.84 25.69 -20.12
CA HIS A 142 13.29 25.52 -20.05
C HIS A 142 13.60 24.00 -20.09
N PRO A 143 14.42 23.49 -21.04
CA PRO A 143 14.66 22.03 -21.17
C PRO A 143 15.12 21.34 -19.89
N GLY A 144 15.95 22.03 -19.10
CA GLY A 144 16.39 21.57 -17.77
C GLY A 144 15.28 21.24 -16.75
N THR A 145 14.05 21.74 -16.88
CA THR A 145 12.95 21.36 -15.96
C THR A 145 12.52 19.91 -16.14
N ARG A 146 12.88 19.26 -17.26
CA ARG A 146 12.60 17.85 -17.55
C ARG A 146 13.86 17.07 -17.91
N ASN A 147 15.01 17.50 -17.38
CA ASN A 147 16.29 16.85 -17.66
C ASN A 147 16.66 16.79 -19.16
N TYR A 148 16.40 17.87 -19.91
CA TYR A 148 16.85 18.04 -21.29
C TYR A 148 16.36 16.91 -22.23
N ILE A 149 17.28 16.22 -22.90
CA ILE A 149 17.01 15.20 -23.92
C ILE A 149 16.33 13.94 -23.34
N TYR A 150 16.48 13.67 -22.04
CA TYR A 150 16.04 12.42 -21.44
C TYR A 150 14.51 12.28 -21.41
N GLU A 151 13.75 13.37 -21.32
CA GLU A 151 12.28 13.32 -21.40
C GLU A 151 11.80 12.99 -22.83
N TRP A 152 12.51 13.47 -23.85
CA TRP A 152 12.24 13.09 -25.24
C TRP A 152 12.49 11.60 -25.45
N VAL A 153 13.63 11.08 -24.98
CA VAL A 153 13.96 9.63 -25.06
C VAL A 153 12.91 8.79 -24.34
N PHE A 154 12.44 9.22 -23.16
CA PHE A 154 11.34 8.56 -22.45
C PHE A 154 10.07 8.48 -23.30
N HIS A 155 9.63 9.59 -23.91
CA HIS A 155 8.44 9.58 -24.75
C HIS A 155 8.61 8.73 -26.03
N GLU A 156 9.80 8.67 -26.63
CA GLU A 156 10.06 7.76 -27.75
C GLU A 156 9.96 6.29 -27.33
N MET A 157 10.44 5.95 -26.12
CA MET A 157 10.31 4.59 -25.58
C MET A 157 8.83 4.22 -25.34
N LEU A 158 8.02 5.14 -24.83
CA LEU A 158 6.58 4.94 -24.67
C LEU A 158 5.87 4.74 -26.01
N LYS A 159 6.23 5.54 -27.04
CA LYS A 159 5.67 5.39 -28.40
C LYS A 159 5.99 4.03 -29.00
N ARG A 160 7.24 3.56 -28.86
CA ARG A 160 7.67 2.22 -29.30
C ARG A 160 6.80 1.12 -28.69
N GLU A 161 6.46 1.27 -27.41
CA GLU A 161 5.68 0.30 -26.62
C GLU A 161 4.17 0.57 -26.67
N ASN A 162 3.70 1.47 -27.54
CA ASN A 162 2.30 1.85 -27.71
C ASN A 162 1.61 2.28 -26.39
N ILE A 163 2.37 2.91 -25.49
CA ILE A 163 1.87 3.63 -24.32
C ILE A 163 1.58 5.07 -24.74
N ILE A 164 0.52 5.67 -24.19
CA ILE A 164 0.14 7.04 -24.55
C ILE A 164 1.27 7.98 -24.13
N ALA A 165 1.91 8.62 -25.10
CA ALA A 165 3.08 9.47 -24.94
C ALA A 165 2.77 10.89 -25.43
N LEU A 166 3.36 11.89 -24.80
CA LEU A 166 3.24 13.27 -25.24
C LEU A 166 4.11 13.50 -26.48
N ASN A 167 3.64 14.33 -27.40
CA ASN A 167 4.54 14.93 -28.39
C ASN A 167 5.49 15.91 -27.66
N TYR A 168 6.75 15.52 -27.59
CA TYR A 168 7.83 16.28 -26.97
C TYR A 168 8.88 16.63 -28.03
N ASP A 169 9.38 17.87 -28.03
CA ASP A 169 10.39 18.35 -29.00
C ASP A 169 11.16 19.56 -28.46
N PHE A 170 12.10 20.10 -29.23
CA PHE A 170 12.83 21.34 -28.93
C PHE A 170 12.65 22.37 -30.05
N ILE A 171 12.41 23.62 -29.66
CA ILE A 171 12.14 24.75 -30.56
C ILE A 171 12.94 25.97 -30.13
N ASN A 172 13.24 26.86 -31.07
CA ASN A 172 13.87 28.15 -30.80
C ASN A 172 12.79 29.23 -30.65
N VAL A 173 12.77 29.94 -29.52
CA VAL A 173 11.71 30.88 -29.16
C VAL A 173 12.22 32.31 -29.20
N ASN A 174 11.48 33.17 -29.89
CA ASN A 174 11.59 34.62 -29.80
C ASN A 174 10.35 35.17 -29.07
N LEU A 175 10.53 36.02 -28.06
CA LEU A 175 9.44 36.66 -27.31
C LEU A 175 9.51 38.17 -27.49
N ASN A 176 8.49 38.78 -28.09
CA ASN A 176 8.42 40.23 -28.32
C ASN A 176 9.66 40.83 -29.01
N GLY A 177 10.29 40.09 -29.92
CA GLY A 177 11.51 40.49 -30.61
C GLY A 177 12.80 40.00 -29.95
N GLU A 178 12.76 39.60 -28.68
CA GLU A 178 13.93 39.12 -27.93
C GLU A 178 14.17 37.61 -28.15
N PRO A 179 15.38 37.19 -28.56
CA PRO A 179 15.70 35.79 -28.78
C PRO A 179 15.93 35.07 -27.43
N LEU A 180 14.95 34.31 -26.98
CA LEU A 180 15.05 33.54 -25.73
C LEU A 180 15.77 32.20 -25.89
N GLY A 181 16.05 31.77 -27.12
CA GLY A 181 16.82 30.55 -27.42
C GLY A 181 15.99 29.26 -27.37
N ILE A 182 16.64 28.14 -27.02
CA ILE A 182 16.05 26.81 -27.10
C ILE A 182 15.13 26.53 -25.91
N TYR A 183 13.94 26.02 -26.24
CA TYR A 183 12.88 25.61 -25.32
C TYR A 183 12.44 24.18 -25.64
N ALA A 184 12.03 23.45 -24.61
CA ALA A 184 11.31 22.20 -24.77
C ALA A 184 9.83 22.48 -25.06
N LEU A 185 9.29 21.86 -26.09
CA LEU A 185 7.88 21.82 -26.47
C LEU A 185 7.26 20.54 -25.91
N GLU A 186 6.18 20.66 -25.14
CA GLU A 186 5.51 19.53 -24.48
C GLU A 186 4.00 19.60 -24.75
N GLU A 187 3.44 18.56 -25.37
CA GLU A 187 1.98 18.42 -25.57
C GLU A 187 1.23 18.40 -24.23
N ASN A 188 0.02 18.96 -24.20
CA ASN A 188 -0.82 18.97 -23.01
C ASN A 188 -1.99 17.98 -23.14
N PHE A 189 -2.56 17.57 -22.00
CA PHE A 189 -3.61 16.55 -21.97
C PHE A 189 -4.94 17.08 -22.50
N ALA A 190 -5.31 16.64 -23.69
CA ALA A 190 -6.55 17.00 -24.36
C ALA A 190 -6.87 15.96 -25.46
N GLU A 191 -7.88 16.22 -26.28
CA GLU A 191 -8.31 15.31 -27.34
C GLU A 191 -7.21 15.03 -28.37
N GLU A 192 -6.43 16.06 -28.72
CA GLU A 192 -5.32 15.96 -29.66
C GLU A 192 -4.26 14.93 -29.24
N LEU A 193 -4.04 14.74 -27.93
CA LEU A 193 -3.12 13.73 -27.42
C LEU A 193 -3.63 12.31 -27.71
N LEU A 194 -4.95 12.11 -27.63
CA LEU A 194 -5.56 10.82 -27.96
C LEU A 194 -5.48 10.58 -29.47
N GLU A 195 -5.76 11.60 -30.28
CA GLU A 195 -5.63 11.55 -31.75
C GLU A 195 -4.20 11.18 -32.18
N SER A 196 -3.19 11.84 -31.61
CA SER A 196 -1.77 11.60 -31.94
C SER A 196 -1.30 10.19 -31.54
N ASN A 197 -1.88 9.64 -30.46
CA ASN A 197 -1.64 8.27 -30.00
C ASN A 197 -2.60 7.23 -30.62
N ARG A 198 -3.37 7.60 -31.65
CA ARG A 198 -4.32 6.72 -32.36
C ARG A 198 -5.34 6.06 -31.40
N ARG A 199 -5.76 6.79 -30.37
CA ARG A 199 -6.79 6.37 -29.43
C ARG A 199 -8.16 6.88 -29.86
N PRO A 200 -9.24 6.12 -29.58
CA PRO A 200 -10.59 6.60 -29.86
C PRO A 200 -10.92 7.82 -29.01
N LYS A 201 -11.97 8.54 -29.41
CA LYS A 201 -12.57 9.59 -28.59
C LYS A 201 -12.88 9.05 -27.20
N GLY A 202 -12.41 9.75 -26.16
CA GLY A 202 -12.68 9.41 -24.78
C GLY A 202 -12.19 10.48 -23.81
N VAL A 203 -12.00 10.07 -22.56
CA VAL A 203 -11.73 10.96 -21.42
C VAL A 203 -10.36 10.66 -20.80
N ILE A 204 -9.54 11.70 -20.66
CA ILE A 204 -8.33 11.68 -19.84
C ILE A 204 -8.70 12.09 -18.41
N LEU A 205 -8.24 11.34 -17.43
CA LEU A 205 -8.60 11.41 -16.03
C LEU A 205 -7.37 11.72 -15.17
N ARG A 206 -7.63 12.33 -14.02
CA ARG A 206 -6.66 12.50 -12.94
C ARG A 206 -7.33 12.38 -11.58
N PHE A 207 -6.54 12.14 -10.56
CA PHE A 207 -6.91 12.46 -9.18
C PHE A 207 -6.75 13.98 -8.98
N ASN A 208 -7.75 14.65 -8.43
CA ASN A 208 -7.70 16.09 -8.19
C ASN A 208 -6.65 16.40 -7.09
N PRO A 209 -5.59 17.19 -7.39
CA PRO A 209 -4.52 17.47 -6.44
C PRO A 209 -4.67 18.85 -5.78
N ASN A 210 -5.81 19.53 -5.90
CA ASN A 210 -5.92 20.94 -5.48
C ASN A 210 -5.62 21.11 -3.98
N LEU A 211 -6.16 20.22 -3.14
CA LEU A 211 -5.92 20.25 -1.70
C LEU A 211 -4.47 19.89 -1.32
N TYR A 212 -3.78 19.08 -2.13
CA TYR A 212 -2.35 18.82 -1.98
C TYR A 212 -1.53 20.11 -2.16
N TRP A 213 -1.82 20.88 -3.21
CA TRP A 213 -1.14 22.15 -3.46
C TRP A 213 -1.51 23.23 -2.44
N SER A 214 -2.78 23.31 -2.00
CA SER A 214 -3.22 24.24 -0.95
C SER A 214 -2.63 23.92 0.42
N GLU A 215 -2.38 22.65 0.75
CA GLU A 215 -1.66 22.28 1.97
C GLU A 215 -0.19 22.71 1.86
N ARG A 216 0.46 22.45 0.72
CA ARG A 216 1.86 22.81 0.50
C ARG A 216 2.11 24.30 0.67
N GLU A 217 1.21 25.14 0.14
CA GLU A 217 1.22 26.59 0.36
C GLU A 217 1.16 26.97 1.85
N ARG A 218 0.32 26.30 2.64
CA ARG A 218 0.17 26.59 4.08
C ARG A 218 1.31 26.03 4.92
N ARG A 219 1.79 24.82 4.61
CA ARG A 219 2.74 24.05 5.42
C ARG A 219 4.19 24.45 5.13
N ASP A 220 4.61 24.35 3.88
CA ASP A 220 6.02 24.51 3.50
C ASP A 220 6.47 25.97 3.53
N LEU A 221 5.55 26.92 3.28
CA LEU A 221 5.89 28.34 3.13
C LEU A 221 5.63 29.15 4.40
N ARG A 222 4.69 28.74 5.27
CA ARG A 222 4.39 29.44 6.53
C ARG A 222 4.93 28.73 7.79
N GLY A 223 5.68 27.63 7.62
CA GLY A 223 6.40 26.96 8.70
C GLY A 223 5.54 26.13 9.66
N TYR A 224 4.26 25.91 9.36
CA TYR A 224 3.39 25.06 10.17
C TYR A 224 3.58 23.59 9.80
N ARG A 225 3.71 22.71 10.79
CA ARG A 225 3.60 21.25 10.58
C ARG A 225 2.26 20.77 11.13
N ILE A 226 1.21 20.92 10.35
CA ILE A 226 -0.11 20.35 10.67
C ILE A 226 -0.25 19.05 9.88
N TRP A 227 -0.69 17.99 10.55
CA TRP A 227 -0.97 16.71 9.90
C TRP A 227 -2.44 16.69 9.49
N GLU A 228 -2.70 16.83 8.19
CA GLU A 228 -4.06 16.93 7.66
C GLU A 228 -4.31 15.87 6.59
N GLU A 229 -5.37 15.10 6.76
CA GLU A 229 -5.72 13.96 5.89
C GLU A 229 -6.28 14.39 4.52
N TYR A 230 -6.82 15.61 4.41
CA TYR A 230 -7.58 16.04 3.23
C TYR A 230 -6.73 16.24 1.97
N SER A 231 -5.40 16.26 2.08
CA SER A 231 -4.45 16.46 0.98
C SER A 231 -3.85 15.16 0.43
N LYS A 232 -4.38 14.01 0.84
CA LYS A 232 -3.86 12.69 0.47
C LYS A 232 -4.64 12.04 -0.68
N TYR A 233 -4.07 10.97 -1.24
CA TYR A 233 -4.73 10.14 -2.24
C TYR A 233 -6.14 9.69 -1.80
N GLN A 234 -6.27 9.32 -0.53
CA GLN A 234 -7.48 8.75 0.05
C GLN A 234 -8.67 9.71 0.02
N THR A 235 -8.42 11.02 0.05
CA THR A 235 -9.45 12.07 0.00
C THR A 235 -9.58 12.72 -1.38
N SER A 236 -8.67 12.42 -2.30
CA SER A 236 -8.78 12.88 -3.68
C SER A 236 -9.94 12.21 -4.41
N PHE A 237 -10.51 12.91 -5.38
CA PHE A 237 -11.56 12.41 -6.27
C PHE A 237 -11.07 12.41 -7.72
N VAL A 238 -11.62 11.50 -8.51
CA VAL A 238 -11.33 11.43 -9.95
C VAL A 238 -12.11 12.51 -10.69
N GLU A 239 -11.43 13.24 -11.57
CA GLU A 239 -12.04 14.21 -12.47
C GLU A 239 -11.47 14.09 -13.90
N PRO A 240 -12.23 14.50 -14.94
CA PRO A 240 -11.66 14.65 -16.26
C PRO A 240 -10.66 15.80 -16.28
N TYR A 241 -9.52 15.62 -16.96
CA TYR A 241 -8.51 16.67 -17.08
C TYR A 241 -9.04 17.87 -17.88
N ASP A 242 -9.71 17.60 -19.00
CA ASP A 242 -10.43 18.61 -19.78
C ASP A 242 -11.92 18.63 -19.39
N ARG A 243 -12.24 19.29 -18.27
CA ARG A 243 -13.60 19.36 -17.74
C ARG A 243 -14.59 20.01 -18.70
N SER A 244 -14.18 21.09 -19.39
CA SER A 244 -15.08 21.84 -20.29
C SER A 244 -15.56 20.98 -21.45
N ARG A 245 -14.65 20.24 -22.10
CA ARG A 245 -15.00 19.28 -23.16
C ARG A 245 -15.77 18.08 -22.61
N SER A 246 -15.27 17.47 -21.54
CA SER A 246 -15.81 16.19 -21.08
C SER A 246 -17.20 16.31 -20.46
N LEU A 247 -17.56 17.48 -19.92
CA LEU A 247 -18.85 17.73 -19.30
C LEU A 247 -19.86 18.43 -20.23
N SER A 248 -19.49 18.72 -21.48
CA SER A 248 -20.40 19.28 -22.50
C SER A 248 -20.84 18.27 -23.56
N ASP A 249 -20.24 17.08 -23.57
CA ASP A 249 -20.52 16.01 -24.53
C ASP A 249 -21.11 14.78 -23.83
N GLU A 250 -22.33 14.39 -24.19
CA GLU A 250 -23.07 13.31 -23.53
C GLU A 250 -22.31 11.96 -23.57
N SER A 251 -21.64 11.66 -24.68
CA SER A 251 -20.84 10.43 -24.81
C SER A 251 -19.64 10.42 -23.86
N LEU A 252 -18.99 11.57 -23.67
CA LEU A 252 -17.87 11.72 -22.74
C LEU A 252 -18.32 11.73 -21.27
N ILE A 253 -19.52 12.24 -20.97
CA ILE A 253 -20.10 12.16 -19.63
C ILE A 253 -20.34 10.69 -19.25
N ASP A 254 -20.90 9.89 -20.16
CA ASP A 254 -21.11 8.46 -19.94
C ASP A 254 -19.78 7.71 -19.76
N ASP A 255 -18.80 7.96 -20.62
CA ASP A 255 -17.45 7.39 -20.50
C ASP A 255 -16.78 7.77 -19.17
N PHE A 256 -16.85 9.04 -18.76
CA PHE A 256 -16.35 9.48 -17.46
C PHE A 256 -17.07 8.77 -16.30
N SER A 257 -18.40 8.61 -16.39
CA SER A 257 -19.20 7.96 -15.36
C SER A 257 -18.82 6.49 -15.19
N LYS A 258 -18.60 5.77 -16.30
CA LYS A 258 -18.10 4.38 -16.30
C LYS A 258 -16.70 4.30 -15.71
N ALA A 259 -15.79 5.19 -16.12
CA ALA A 259 -14.41 5.18 -15.65
C ALA A 259 -14.32 5.49 -14.15
N ARG A 260 -15.02 6.54 -13.68
CA ARG A 260 -15.11 6.90 -12.27
C ARG A 260 -15.67 5.75 -11.45
N LYS A 261 -16.76 5.12 -11.89
CA LYS A 261 -17.31 3.94 -11.21
C LYS A 261 -16.26 2.85 -11.05
N ARG A 262 -15.53 2.49 -12.12
CA ARG A 262 -14.49 1.45 -12.08
C ARG A 262 -13.34 1.79 -11.12
N ILE A 263 -12.86 3.04 -11.13
CA ILE A 263 -11.81 3.48 -10.21
C ILE A 263 -12.31 3.45 -8.76
N GLU A 264 -13.55 3.85 -8.49
CA GLU A 264 -14.10 3.79 -7.13
C GLU A 264 -14.32 2.34 -6.66
N GLN A 265 -14.73 1.43 -7.56
CA GLN A 265 -14.79 0.00 -7.25
C GLN A 265 -13.40 -0.58 -6.95
N PHE A 266 -12.37 -0.17 -7.71
CA PHE A 266 -10.99 -0.51 -7.43
C PHE A 266 -10.54 0.01 -6.05
N ARG A 267 -10.79 1.28 -5.74
CA ARG A 267 -10.46 1.92 -4.45
C ARG A 267 -11.08 1.24 -3.24
N LYS A 268 -12.27 0.65 -3.42
CA LYS A 268 -12.97 -0.10 -2.37
C LYS A 268 -12.55 -1.57 -2.28
N GLY A 269 -11.66 -2.04 -3.15
CA GLY A 269 -11.29 -3.45 -3.25
C GLY A 269 -12.37 -4.34 -3.89
N GLU A 270 -13.44 -3.74 -4.45
CA GLU A 270 -14.53 -4.48 -5.11
C GLU A 270 -14.11 -5.05 -6.47
N LYS A 271 -13.12 -4.44 -7.12
CA LYS A 271 -12.56 -4.91 -8.40
C LYS A 271 -11.04 -4.97 -8.37
N PRO A 272 -10.44 -6.07 -8.86
CA PRO A 272 -9.00 -6.18 -8.98
C PRO A 272 -8.46 -5.33 -10.15
N THR A 273 -7.15 -5.09 -10.15
CA THR A 273 -6.45 -4.30 -11.18
C THR A 273 -6.78 -4.78 -12.59
N VAL A 274 -6.77 -6.09 -12.83
CA VAL A 274 -7.04 -6.74 -14.13
C VAL A 274 -8.44 -6.45 -14.67
N GLU A 275 -9.42 -6.19 -13.81
CA GLU A 275 -10.77 -5.84 -14.25
C GLU A 275 -10.93 -4.38 -14.67
N VAL A 276 -10.05 -3.51 -14.17
CA VAL A 276 -10.19 -2.04 -14.27
C VAL A 276 -9.22 -1.44 -15.27
N PHE A 277 -7.98 -1.91 -15.28
CA PHE A 277 -6.88 -1.39 -16.10
C PHE A 277 -6.53 -2.34 -17.25
N ASP A 278 -5.94 -1.78 -18.31
CA ASP A 278 -5.23 -2.53 -19.34
C ASP A 278 -3.86 -2.95 -18.77
N ILE A 279 -3.78 -4.17 -18.23
CA ILE A 279 -2.61 -4.62 -17.46
C ILE A 279 -1.36 -4.81 -18.29
N GLU A 280 -1.47 -5.06 -19.60
CA GLU A 280 -0.31 -5.17 -20.49
C GLU A 280 0.36 -3.80 -20.63
N LYS A 281 -0.42 -2.77 -20.93
CA LYS A 281 0.09 -1.38 -21.01
C LYS A 281 0.55 -0.87 -19.66
N LEU A 282 -0.21 -1.14 -18.60
CA LEU A 282 0.15 -0.69 -17.26
C LEU A 282 1.46 -1.34 -16.77
N ALA A 283 1.65 -2.63 -17.00
CA ALA A 283 2.87 -3.34 -16.63
C ALA A 283 4.08 -2.83 -17.42
N THR A 284 3.92 -2.64 -18.73
CA THR A 284 4.97 -2.12 -19.61
C THR A 284 5.37 -0.70 -19.19
N TYR A 285 4.40 0.15 -18.87
CA TYR A 285 4.66 1.50 -18.35
C TYR A 285 5.49 1.49 -17.07
N HIS A 286 5.12 0.66 -16.08
CA HIS A 286 5.88 0.55 -14.83
C HIS A 286 7.31 0.02 -15.06
N ALA A 287 7.45 -0.99 -15.92
CA ALA A 287 8.76 -1.56 -16.24
C ALA A 287 9.65 -0.57 -17.01
N ILE A 288 9.08 0.30 -17.88
CA ILE A 288 9.81 1.43 -18.48
C ILE A 288 10.25 2.42 -17.40
N LEU A 289 9.40 2.77 -16.44
CA LEU A 289 9.78 3.67 -15.35
C LEU A 289 10.92 3.10 -14.49
N ASP A 290 10.92 1.79 -14.23
CA ASP A 290 12.05 1.11 -13.57
C ASP A 290 13.33 1.17 -14.44
N LEU A 291 13.22 0.96 -15.75
CA LEU A 291 14.34 1.02 -16.68
C LEU A 291 14.96 2.43 -16.77
N VAL A 292 14.13 3.47 -16.84
CA VAL A 292 14.60 4.85 -17.03
C VAL A 292 14.90 5.58 -15.71
N GLY A 293 14.60 4.97 -14.57
CA GLY A 293 14.71 5.60 -13.25
C GLY A 293 13.68 6.70 -13.02
N GLY A 294 12.49 6.56 -13.59
CA GLY A 294 11.46 7.60 -13.66
C GLY A 294 10.36 7.47 -12.60
N HIS A 295 10.62 6.90 -11.42
CA HIS A 295 9.58 6.65 -10.41
C HIS A 295 8.83 7.91 -9.95
N HIS A 296 9.36 9.10 -10.19
CA HIS A 296 8.65 10.37 -9.96
C HIS A 296 7.30 10.43 -10.68
N SER A 297 7.14 9.80 -11.85
CA SER A 297 5.87 9.73 -12.58
C SER A 297 4.78 8.91 -11.88
N LEU A 298 5.09 8.22 -10.78
CA LEU A 298 4.15 7.38 -10.02
C LEU A 298 3.46 8.13 -8.87
N ASP A 299 3.73 9.44 -8.68
CA ASP A 299 3.01 10.23 -7.69
C ASP A 299 1.52 10.34 -8.07
N TRP A 300 0.63 10.00 -7.13
CA TRP A 300 -0.82 10.00 -7.36
C TRP A 300 -1.36 11.36 -7.81
N SER A 301 -0.69 12.47 -7.44
CA SER A 301 -1.08 13.82 -7.80
C SER A 301 -0.73 14.17 -9.26
N ASP A 302 0.22 13.46 -9.86
CA ASP A 302 0.73 13.70 -11.21
C ASP A 302 0.40 12.62 -12.24
N ILE A 303 -0.02 11.42 -11.82
CA ILE A 303 -0.50 10.38 -12.74
C ILE A 303 -1.69 10.86 -13.58
N LYS A 304 -1.71 10.41 -14.84
CA LYS A 304 -2.81 10.60 -15.80
C LYS A 304 -3.22 9.26 -16.40
N TYR A 305 -4.52 9.13 -16.65
CA TYR A 305 -5.12 7.91 -17.20
C TYR A 305 -6.05 8.23 -18.36
N PHE A 306 -6.18 7.33 -19.30
CA PHE A 306 -7.16 7.40 -20.38
C PHE A 306 -8.17 6.26 -20.23
N PHE A 307 -9.47 6.56 -20.30
CA PHE A 307 -10.49 5.53 -20.38
C PHE A 307 -10.79 5.19 -21.84
N ASN A 308 -10.47 3.95 -22.23
CA ASN A 308 -10.76 3.43 -23.56
C ASN A 308 -12.16 2.79 -23.56
N SER A 309 -13.12 3.46 -24.17
CA SER A 309 -14.52 3.00 -24.22
C SER A 309 -14.73 1.74 -25.07
N ILE A 310 -13.82 1.43 -25.99
CA ILE A 310 -13.88 0.22 -26.82
C ILE A 310 -13.53 -1.02 -25.98
N SER A 311 -12.43 -0.99 -25.22
CA SER A 311 -12.04 -2.11 -24.36
C SER A 311 -12.74 -2.08 -22.99
N GLY A 312 -13.25 -0.92 -22.58
CA GLY A 312 -13.78 -0.68 -21.24
C GLY A 312 -12.68 -0.68 -20.16
N LYS A 313 -11.41 -0.46 -20.54
CA LYS A 313 -10.24 -0.47 -19.66
C LYS A 313 -9.59 0.91 -19.56
N ILE A 314 -8.85 1.10 -18.48
CA ILE A 314 -8.06 2.30 -18.23
C ILE A 314 -6.60 2.07 -18.65
N GLU A 315 -6.06 2.97 -19.45
CA GLU A 315 -4.67 2.95 -19.96
C GLU A 315 -3.82 4.02 -19.27
N PRO A 316 -2.54 3.77 -18.98
CA PRO A 316 -1.63 4.79 -18.48
C PRO A 316 -1.31 5.84 -19.54
N VAL A 317 -1.10 7.08 -19.10
CA VAL A 317 -0.58 8.19 -19.92
C VAL A 317 0.74 8.64 -19.31
N GLY A 318 1.83 8.54 -20.06
CA GLY A 318 3.16 8.88 -19.59
C GLY A 318 3.38 10.38 -19.46
N TYR A 319 3.98 10.81 -18.35
CA TYR A 319 4.21 12.21 -18.05
C TYR A 319 5.30 12.39 -16.98
N GLU A 320 6.24 13.31 -17.22
CA GLU A 320 7.23 13.78 -16.25
C GLU A 320 8.05 12.65 -15.64
N SER A 321 8.88 12.02 -16.47
CA SER A 321 9.74 10.93 -15.99
C SER A 321 10.87 11.39 -15.10
N PHE A 322 11.45 12.57 -15.38
CA PHE A 322 12.74 12.98 -14.80
C PHE A 322 13.80 11.86 -14.94
N SER A 323 13.77 11.17 -16.08
CA SER A 323 14.58 9.99 -16.41
C SER A 323 16.09 10.18 -16.26
N ALA A 324 16.82 9.06 -16.38
CA ALA A 324 18.27 8.92 -16.28
C ALA A 324 18.82 9.01 -14.84
N SER A 325 18.05 8.45 -13.90
CA SER A 325 18.50 8.20 -12.53
C SER A 325 18.76 6.70 -12.31
N GLU A 326 19.79 6.37 -11.52
CA GLU A 326 19.99 4.98 -11.08
C GLU A 326 18.89 4.59 -10.09
N ILE A 327 18.28 3.42 -10.29
CA ILE A 327 17.25 2.92 -9.40
C ILE A 327 17.83 2.33 -8.12
N ASN A 328 17.11 2.48 -7.01
CA ASN A 328 17.41 1.81 -5.73
C ASN A 328 16.24 0.93 -5.24
N THR A 329 15.22 0.77 -6.08
CA THR A 329 14.03 -0.05 -5.85
C THR A 329 13.38 -0.38 -7.19
N LEU A 330 12.49 -1.37 -7.21
CA LEU A 330 11.53 -1.59 -8.29
C LEU A 330 10.16 -1.03 -7.90
N SER A 331 9.35 -0.68 -8.90
CA SER A 331 7.95 -0.27 -8.71
C SER A 331 7.14 -1.31 -7.95
N GLY A 332 7.38 -2.61 -8.21
CA GLY A 332 6.72 -3.73 -7.54
C GLY A 332 7.35 -4.15 -6.20
N LEU A 333 8.50 -3.61 -5.80
CA LEU A 333 9.23 -4.09 -4.62
C LEU A 333 8.43 -3.89 -3.32
N TYR A 334 8.42 -4.91 -2.46
CA TYR A 334 7.67 -4.94 -1.20
C TYR A 334 6.15 -4.79 -1.33
N ASN A 335 5.60 -4.84 -2.55
CA ASN A 335 4.16 -4.81 -2.74
C ASN A 335 3.58 -6.22 -2.62
N TYR A 336 2.62 -6.36 -1.71
CA TYR A 336 2.00 -7.62 -1.35
C TYR A 336 0.90 -8.02 -2.33
N VAL A 337 0.81 -9.32 -2.59
CA VAL A 337 -0.36 -9.95 -3.22
C VAL A 337 -1.33 -10.40 -2.10
N VAL A 338 -1.95 -9.47 -1.36
CA VAL A 338 -3.06 -9.74 -0.40
C VAL A 338 -3.96 -8.50 -0.21
N ASP A 339 -5.26 -8.74 0.00
CA ASP A 339 -6.40 -7.83 0.21
C ASP A 339 -6.16 -6.30 0.03
N PRO A 340 -6.62 -5.71 -1.09
CA PRO A 340 -6.45 -4.28 -1.40
C PRO A 340 -6.96 -3.33 -0.30
N VAL A 341 -7.94 -3.77 0.52
CA VAL A 341 -8.55 -2.94 1.57
C VAL A 341 -7.55 -2.55 2.65
N SER A 342 -6.51 -3.36 2.88
CA SER A 342 -5.53 -3.15 3.96
C SER A 342 -4.47 -2.08 3.65
N THR A 343 -4.27 -1.71 2.37
CA THR A 343 -3.14 -0.86 1.98
C THR A 343 -3.53 0.59 1.67
N ASN A 344 -4.76 0.86 1.22
CA ASN A 344 -5.34 2.19 0.86
C ASN A 344 -4.36 3.17 0.18
N VAL A 345 -3.35 2.66 -0.51
CA VAL A 345 -2.30 3.38 -1.22
C VAL A 345 -2.40 2.91 -2.65
N PHE A 346 -2.73 3.83 -3.57
CA PHE A 346 -3.01 3.53 -4.97
C PHE A 346 -2.03 2.53 -5.59
N HIS A 347 -0.74 2.80 -5.43
CA HIS A 347 0.33 1.97 -5.98
C HIS A 347 0.34 0.55 -5.42
N LYS A 348 0.19 0.39 -4.10
CA LYS A 348 0.11 -0.93 -3.44
C LYS A 348 -1.11 -1.72 -3.91
N MET A 349 -2.23 -1.04 -4.13
CA MET A 349 -3.46 -1.66 -4.60
C MET A 349 -3.30 -2.23 -6.02
N LEU A 350 -2.57 -1.56 -6.92
CA LEU A 350 -2.31 -2.09 -8.27
C LEU A 350 -1.63 -3.46 -8.19
N PHE A 351 -0.58 -3.55 -7.38
CA PHE A 351 0.21 -4.76 -7.14
C PHE A 351 -0.44 -5.79 -6.21
N SER A 352 -1.64 -5.52 -5.65
CA SER A 352 -2.39 -6.53 -4.91
C SER A 352 -2.99 -7.62 -5.81
N ASP A 353 -3.06 -7.37 -7.12
CA ASP A 353 -3.55 -8.31 -8.12
C ASP A 353 -2.41 -9.15 -8.72
N ALA A 354 -2.48 -10.46 -8.50
CA ALA A 354 -1.52 -11.42 -9.05
C ALA A 354 -1.41 -11.39 -10.58
N ALA A 355 -2.50 -11.10 -11.31
CA ALA A 355 -2.47 -11.06 -12.77
C ALA A 355 -1.64 -9.88 -13.27
N PHE A 356 -1.80 -8.71 -12.66
CA PHE A 356 -0.97 -7.55 -12.96
C PHE A 356 0.49 -7.79 -12.57
N PHE A 357 0.75 -8.34 -11.39
CA PHE A 357 2.12 -8.60 -10.93
C PHE A 357 2.86 -9.57 -11.86
N LYS A 358 2.19 -10.66 -12.30
CA LYS A 358 2.74 -11.61 -13.28
C LYS A 358 3.13 -10.91 -14.59
N GLN A 359 2.26 -10.04 -15.10
CA GLN A 359 2.53 -9.30 -16.33
C GLN A 359 3.68 -8.30 -16.14
N TYR A 360 3.76 -7.63 -15.00
CA TYR A 360 4.87 -6.72 -14.66
C TYR A 360 6.23 -7.40 -14.62
N ILE A 361 6.35 -8.56 -13.96
CA ILE A 361 7.61 -9.33 -13.93
C ILE A 361 8.04 -9.74 -15.34
N LYS A 362 7.09 -10.18 -16.18
CA LYS A 362 7.37 -10.52 -17.58
C LYS A 362 7.92 -9.33 -18.38
N GLU A 363 7.39 -8.13 -18.17
CA GLU A 363 7.90 -6.92 -18.82
C GLU A 363 9.28 -6.51 -18.28
N LEU A 364 9.55 -6.66 -16.98
CA LEU A 364 10.90 -6.46 -16.44
C LEU A 364 11.93 -7.42 -17.04
N GLU A 365 11.59 -8.71 -17.16
CA GLU A 365 12.45 -9.70 -17.81
C GLU A 365 12.75 -9.33 -19.26
N ARG A 366 11.74 -8.85 -20.01
CA ARG A 366 11.90 -8.42 -21.40
C ARG A 366 12.74 -7.15 -21.54
N LEU A 367 12.41 -6.11 -20.79
CA LEU A 367 13.03 -4.79 -20.90
C LEU A 367 14.44 -4.73 -20.29
N SER A 368 14.78 -5.65 -19.40
CA SER A 368 16.14 -5.78 -18.87
C SER A 368 17.14 -6.47 -19.82
N GLN A 369 16.69 -7.03 -20.95
CA GLN A 369 17.59 -7.60 -21.95
C GLN A 369 18.34 -6.51 -22.71
N ALA A 370 19.66 -6.64 -22.87
CA ALA A 370 20.49 -5.62 -23.51
C ALA A 370 20.03 -5.33 -24.96
N GLU A 371 19.52 -6.35 -25.63
CA GLU A 371 18.93 -6.29 -26.98
C GLU A 371 17.81 -5.25 -27.09
N TYR A 372 17.01 -5.05 -26.03
CA TYR A 372 15.94 -4.06 -26.02
C TYR A 372 16.50 -2.64 -26.20
N LEU A 373 17.44 -2.23 -25.34
CA LEU A 373 18.06 -0.91 -25.42
C LEU A 373 18.94 -0.76 -26.66
N ASN A 374 19.68 -1.80 -27.06
CA ASN A 374 20.49 -1.78 -28.26
C ASN A 374 19.63 -1.48 -29.50
N GLN A 375 18.49 -2.16 -29.66
CA GLN A 375 17.57 -1.91 -30.77
C GLN A 375 16.91 -0.53 -30.66
N PHE A 376 16.49 -0.15 -29.46
CA PHE A 376 15.85 1.14 -29.22
C PHE A 376 16.76 2.30 -29.61
N PHE A 377 18.02 2.30 -29.15
CA PHE A 377 18.95 3.37 -29.48
C PHE A 377 19.32 3.40 -30.95
N VAL A 378 19.41 2.25 -31.63
CA VAL A 378 19.59 2.21 -33.09
C VAL A 378 18.40 2.85 -33.82
N GLU A 379 17.17 2.57 -33.38
CA GLU A 379 15.96 3.10 -34.02
C GLU A 379 15.84 4.63 -33.87
N ILE A 380 16.25 5.18 -32.73
CA ILE A 380 16.13 6.62 -32.47
C ILE A 380 17.40 7.43 -32.79
N ASP A 381 18.52 6.78 -33.10
CA ASP A 381 19.86 7.40 -33.20
C ASP A 381 19.89 8.68 -34.05
N SER A 382 19.30 8.64 -35.24
CA SER A 382 19.27 9.79 -36.15
C SER A 382 18.44 10.95 -35.59
N ALA A 383 17.29 10.66 -34.98
CA ALA A 383 16.45 11.68 -34.36
C ALA A 383 17.09 12.23 -33.08
N LEU A 384 17.64 11.36 -32.24
CA LEU A 384 18.36 11.70 -31.02
C LEU A 384 19.54 12.64 -31.31
N SER A 385 20.36 12.30 -32.30
CA SER A 385 21.51 13.11 -32.72
C SER A 385 21.09 14.52 -33.17
N LEU A 386 20.00 14.62 -33.94
CA LEU A 386 19.43 15.90 -34.36
C LEU A 386 18.93 16.74 -33.17
N LYS A 387 18.18 16.13 -32.24
CA LYS A 387 17.67 16.83 -31.06
C LYS A 387 18.80 17.27 -30.12
N GLN A 388 19.84 16.45 -29.99
CA GLN A 388 21.03 16.78 -29.23
C GLN A 388 21.79 17.95 -29.87
N ALA A 389 21.95 17.96 -31.20
CA ALA A 389 22.58 19.08 -31.92
C ALA A 389 21.82 20.41 -31.72
N VAL A 390 20.49 20.38 -31.68
CA VAL A 390 19.64 21.54 -31.35
C VAL A 390 19.89 22.01 -29.92
N LEU A 391 19.87 21.10 -28.93
CA LEU A 391 20.12 21.45 -27.53
C LEU A 391 21.53 22.02 -27.31
N ASN A 392 22.54 21.48 -27.99
CA ASN A 392 23.94 21.87 -27.84
C ASN A 392 24.22 23.33 -28.21
N VAL A 393 23.33 23.98 -28.97
CA VAL A 393 23.45 25.41 -29.31
C VAL A 393 23.52 26.28 -28.06
N GLU A 394 22.71 25.94 -27.06
CA GLU A 394 22.61 26.70 -25.81
C GLU A 394 23.13 25.91 -24.60
N PHE A 395 23.06 24.57 -24.67
CA PHE A 395 23.43 23.68 -23.58
C PHE A 395 24.54 22.69 -23.98
N PRO A 396 25.70 23.14 -24.51
CA PRO A 396 26.76 22.25 -24.99
C PRO A 396 27.40 21.40 -23.87
N TYR A 397 27.16 21.75 -22.61
CA TYR A 397 27.59 20.98 -21.44
C TYR A 397 26.62 19.84 -21.06
N LYS A 398 25.50 19.67 -21.78
CA LYS A 398 24.54 18.59 -21.54
C LYS A 398 24.68 17.51 -22.62
N GLU A 399 25.31 16.41 -22.24
CA GLU A 399 25.51 15.25 -23.11
C GLU A 399 24.49 14.16 -22.76
N PHE A 400 23.96 13.49 -23.80
CA PHE A 400 23.19 12.27 -23.63
C PHE A 400 24.13 11.10 -23.31
N ASN A 401 23.86 10.40 -22.20
CA ASN A 401 24.58 9.21 -21.83
C ASN A 401 23.58 8.07 -21.51
N PRO A 402 23.55 7.00 -22.32
CA PRO A 402 22.64 5.88 -22.09
C PRO A 402 23.09 4.95 -20.97
N SER A 403 24.28 5.14 -20.37
CA SER A 403 24.87 4.22 -19.40
C SER A 403 23.94 3.95 -18.20
N THR A 404 23.20 4.95 -17.74
CA THR A 404 22.26 4.78 -16.62
C THR A 404 21.13 3.82 -16.97
N TYR A 405 20.68 3.79 -18.22
CA TYR A 405 19.64 2.84 -18.65
C TYR A 405 20.17 1.40 -18.66
N TYR A 406 21.38 1.17 -19.18
CA TYR A 406 22.03 -0.15 -19.12
C TYR A 406 22.33 -0.56 -17.68
N ARG A 407 22.76 0.37 -16.83
CA ARG A 407 22.95 0.14 -15.40
C ARG A 407 21.63 -0.29 -14.73
N ASN A 408 20.52 0.36 -15.04
CA ASN A 408 19.21 -0.03 -14.54
C ASN A 408 18.78 -1.41 -15.07
N GLN A 409 19.14 -1.81 -16.29
CA GLN A 409 18.91 -3.19 -16.76
C GLN A 409 19.62 -4.23 -15.89
N GLU A 410 20.88 -3.97 -15.51
CA GLU A 410 21.62 -4.83 -14.59
C GLU A 410 20.95 -4.90 -13.22
N LEU A 411 20.59 -3.73 -12.65
CA LEU A 411 19.92 -3.67 -11.36
C LEU A 411 18.58 -4.39 -11.37
N ILE A 412 17.78 -4.25 -12.43
CA ILE A 412 16.53 -5.00 -12.60
C ILE A 412 16.82 -6.50 -12.57
N LYS A 413 17.83 -6.99 -13.31
CA LYS A 413 18.22 -8.41 -13.29
C LYS A 413 18.63 -8.89 -11.90
N GLU A 414 19.39 -8.08 -11.16
CA GLU A 414 19.77 -8.37 -9.79
C GLU A 414 18.54 -8.48 -8.88
N TYR A 415 17.58 -7.55 -8.98
CA TYR A 415 16.32 -7.63 -8.21
C TYR A 415 15.45 -8.84 -8.57
N LEU A 416 15.47 -9.28 -9.83
CA LEU A 416 14.74 -10.48 -10.29
C LEU A 416 15.45 -11.78 -9.87
N THR A 417 16.74 -11.73 -9.55
CA THR A 417 17.54 -12.87 -9.13
C THR A 417 17.35 -13.15 -7.64
N ILE A 418 16.40 -14.02 -7.34
CA ILE A 418 16.09 -14.41 -5.96
C ILE A 418 16.90 -15.66 -5.58
N PRO A 419 17.81 -15.59 -4.58
CA PRO A 419 18.64 -16.73 -4.21
C PRO A 419 17.86 -17.82 -3.46
N GLU A 420 16.85 -17.45 -2.67
CA GLU A 420 16.07 -18.38 -1.85
C GLU A 420 14.59 -17.94 -1.82
N GLY A 421 13.68 -18.86 -2.11
CA GLY A 421 12.25 -18.55 -2.30
C GLY A 421 11.49 -18.33 -1.00
N MET A 422 11.87 -19.09 0.02
CA MET A 422 11.17 -19.20 1.29
C MET A 422 12.01 -19.97 2.29
N HIS A 423 11.58 -19.97 3.54
CA HIS A 423 11.96 -21.03 4.48
C HIS A 423 10.86 -22.08 4.52
N ALA A 424 11.23 -23.36 4.54
CA ALA A 424 10.27 -24.47 4.55
C ALA A 424 10.68 -25.58 5.52
N TYR A 425 9.72 -26.03 6.32
CA TYR A 425 9.90 -27.12 7.28
C TYR A 425 8.84 -28.21 7.06
N SER A 426 9.26 -29.47 7.10
CA SER A 426 8.36 -30.62 7.05
C SER A 426 7.76 -30.85 8.44
N MET A 427 6.42 -30.93 8.50
CA MET A 427 5.67 -31.34 9.69
C MET A 427 5.20 -32.81 9.58
N GLY A 428 5.69 -33.53 8.56
CA GLY A 428 5.33 -34.92 8.28
C GLY A 428 4.13 -35.10 7.35
N LEU A 429 3.76 -36.37 7.15
CA LEU A 429 2.60 -36.78 6.37
C LEU A 429 1.46 -37.20 7.28
N ASP A 430 0.27 -36.64 7.05
CA ASP A 430 -0.97 -37.05 7.71
C ASP A 430 -1.93 -37.70 6.69
N THR A 431 -3.21 -37.86 6.99
CA THR A 431 -4.20 -38.42 6.06
C THR A 431 -4.50 -37.50 4.86
N ASN A 432 -4.27 -36.20 4.99
CA ASN A 432 -4.62 -35.17 4.02
C ASN A 432 -3.46 -34.84 3.06
N GLY A 433 -2.21 -35.04 3.45
CA GLY A 433 -1.07 -34.79 2.58
C GLY A 433 0.25 -34.61 3.32
N LEU A 434 1.21 -33.96 2.65
CA LEU A 434 2.45 -33.47 3.26
C LEU A 434 2.14 -32.11 3.86
N ARG A 435 2.35 -31.97 5.17
CA ARG A 435 2.19 -30.70 5.86
C ARG A 435 3.53 -29.99 5.90
N LEU A 436 3.53 -28.75 5.43
CA LEU A 436 4.69 -27.87 5.39
C LEU A 436 4.43 -26.61 6.20
N TYR A 437 5.45 -26.12 6.89
CA TYR A 437 5.44 -24.80 7.51
C TYR A 437 6.35 -23.88 6.69
N ILE A 438 5.75 -22.91 5.99
CA ILE A 438 6.43 -22.09 4.97
C ILE A 438 6.40 -20.63 5.39
N GLY A 439 7.54 -19.95 5.34
CA GLY A 439 7.68 -18.52 5.60
C GLY A 439 8.20 -17.76 4.38
N ALA A 440 7.50 -16.69 4.00
CA ALA A 440 7.93 -15.80 2.93
C ALA A 440 9.14 -14.96 3.37
N ILE A 441 10.18 -14.89 2.55
CA ILE A 441 11.41 -14.13 2.85
C ILE A 441 11.75 -13.08 1.80
N ASN A 442 11.10 -13.13 0.63
CA ASN A 442 11.44 -12.30 -0.53
C ASN A 442 10.67 -10.99 -0.57
N ASN A 443 11.31 -9.97 -1.13
CA ASN A 443 10.71 -8.66 -1.41
C ASN A 443 9.80 -8.65 -2.65
N LEU A 444 9.78 -9.74 -3.43
CA LEU A 444 8.85 -10.00 -4.53
C LEU A 444 8.08 -11.31 -4.28
N PRO A 445 6.83 -11.43 -4.74
CA PRO A 445 6.03 -12.63 -4.57
C PRO A 445 6.59 -13.80 -5.40
N VAL A 446 6.51 -15.01 -4.85
CA VAL A 446 6.92 -16.24 -5.53
C VAL A 446 5.74 -17.20 -5.68
N GLU A 447 5.74 -18.00 -6.73
CA GLU A 447 4.74 -19.01 -7.00
C GLU A 447 5.34 -20.40 -6.76
N LEU A 448 4.75 -21.17 -5.86
CA LEU A 448 5.12 -22.58 -5.68
C LEU A 448 4.45 -23.39 -6.79
N VAL A 449 5.22 -24.23 -7.47
CA VAL A 449 4.76 -24.95 -8.68
C VAL A 449 4.91 -26.47 -8.57
N GLY A 450 5.65 -26.95 -7.58
CA GLY A 450 5.84 -28.36 -7.36
C GLY A 450 6.61 -28.70 -6.09
N ILE A 451 6.78 -30.01 -5.91
CA ILE A 451 7.71 -30.58 -4.93
C ILE A 451 8.64 -31.55 -5.63
N GLU A 452 9.84 -31.70 -5.09
CA GLU A 452 10.80 -32.68 -5.51
C GLU A 452 11.12 -33.60 -4.34
N ILE A 453 11.10 -34.91 -4.60
CA ILE A 453 11.43 -35.94 -3.61
C ILE A 453 12.54 -36.79 -4.19
N ASP A 454 13.70 -36.83 -3.53
CA ASP A 454 14.91 -37.53 -3.99
C ASP A 454 15.23 -37.26 -5.47
N GLY A 455 15.25 -35.99 -5.86
CA GLY A 455 15.53 -35.56 -7.24
C GLY A 455 14.38 -35.73 -8.24
N LYS A 456 13.21 -36.23 -7.82
CA LYS A 456 12.07 -36.48 -8.72
C LYS A 456 10.97 -35.43 -8.57
N PHE A 457 10.92 -34.50 -9.53
CA PHE A 457 9.91 -33.44 -9.57
C PHE A 457 8.48 -33.97 -9.72
N LYS A 458 7.56 -33.32 -9.03
CA LYS A 458 6.12 -33.51 -9.09
C LYS A 458 5.43 -32.15 -9.05
N LYS A 459 4.60 -31.91 -10.05
CA LYS A 459 3.74 -30.74 -10.12
C LYS A 459 2.67 -30.81 -9.02
N ILE A 460 2.37 -29.67 -8.42
CA ILE A 460 1.27 -29.46 -7.47
C ILE A 460 0.36 -28.35 -8.00
N ASP A 461 -0.80 -28.19 -7.39
CA ASP A 461 -1.61 -26.99 -7.60
C ASP A 461 -0.85 -25.78 -7.07
N SER A 462 -0.58 -24.82 -7.95
CA SER A 462 0.27 -23.68 -7.62
C SER A 462 -0.43 -22.74 -6.66
N PHE A 463 0.34 -22.18 -5.74
CA PHE A 463 -0.13 -21.07 -4.91
C PHE A 463 0.95 -20.01 -4.77
N ILE A 464 0.50 -18.78 -4.53
CA ILE A 464 1.35 -17.61 -4.44
C ILE A 464 1.72 -17.40 -2.97
N LEU A 465 3.02 -17.29 -2.73
CA LEU A 465 3.57 -16.77 -1.49
C LEU A 465 3.81 -15.27 -1.69
N PRO A 466 3.14 -14.38 -0.94
CA PRO A 466 3.28 -12.94 -1.13
C PRO A 466 4.70 -12.48 -0.80
N SER A 467 5.07 -11.29 -1.27
CA SER A 467 6.28 -10.62 -0.79
C SER A 467 6.23 -10.44 0.73
N LYS A 468 7.38 -10.29 1.36
CA LYS A 468 7.58 -9.93 2.77
C LYS A 468 7.79 -8.42 2.89
N ASN A 469 7.17 -7.82 3.90
CA ASN A 469 7.30 -6.40 4.20
C ASN A 469 8.71 -6.13 4.73
N GLN A 470 9.16 -4.93 4.42
CA GLN A 470 10.41 -4.44 4.97
C GLN A 470 10.32 -4.41 6.50
N LEU A 471 11.37 -4.85 7.18
CA LEU A 471 11.51 -4.85 8.65
C LEU A 471 10.53 -5.74 9.45
N GLU A 472 9.56 -6.40 8.81
CA GLU A 472 8.72 -7.38 9.51
C GLU A 472 9.46 -8.70 9.76
N LEU A 473 9.12 -9.43 10.82
CA LEU A 473 9.59 -10.79 11.05
C LEU A 473 8.91 -11.77 10.07
N ILE A 474 9.61 -12.87 9.73
CA ILE A 474 9.07 -13.90 8.84
C ILE A 474 7.83 -14.51 9.48
N GLN A 475 6.71 -14.46 8.77
CA GLN A 475 5.48 -15.13 9.18
C GLN A 475 5.39 -16.50 8.52
N TYR A 476 5.41 -17.55 9.33
CA TYR A 476 5.26 -18.91 8.86
C TYR A 476 3.80 -19.35 8.87
N LYS A 477 3.38 -20.04 7.81
CA LYS A 477 2.01 -20.55 7.66
C LYS A 477 2.04 -22.04 7.34
N ASN A 478 0.99 -22.74 7.78
CA ASN A 478 0.81 -24.15 7.51
C ASN A 478 0.17 -24.34 6.14
N TYR A 479 0.81 -25.17 5.30
CA TYR A 479 0.32 -25.58 4.00
C TYR A 479 0.20 -27.10 3.96
N VAL A 480 -0.87 -27.60 3.34
CA VAL A 480 -1.07 -29.03 3.13
C VAL A 480 -1.03 -29.28 1.64
N ILE A 481 -0.02 -30.02 1.17
CA ILE A 481 0.08 -30.44 -0.22
C ILE A 481 -0.60 -31.81 -0.35
N PRO A 482 -1.71 -31.91 -1.10
CA PRO A 482 -2.38 -33.18 -1.32
C PRO A 482 -1.46 -34.16 -2.05
N ILE A 483 -1.35 -35.38 -1.53
CA ILE A 483 -0.45 -36.41 -2.07
C ILE A 483 -1.23 -37.70 -2.31
N ASN A 484 -1.23 -38.15 -3.56
CA ASN A 484 -1.86 -39.43 -3.93
C ASN A 484 -1.07 -40.65 -3.39
N LYS A 485 -1.69 -41.83 -3.37
CA LYS A 485 -1.08 -43.06 -2.84
C LYS A 485 0.29 -43.40 -3.46
N LYS A 486 0.46 -43.17 -4.77
CA LYS A 486 1.70 -43.43 -5.52
C LYS A 486 2.84 -42.49 -5.10
N LEU A 487 2.50 -41.27 -4.71
CA LEU A 487 3.46 -40.26 -4.26
C LEU A 487 3.76 -40.44 -2.77
N ARG A 488 2.77 -40.83 -1.95
CA ARG A 488 2.96 -41.16 -0.53
C ARG A 488 4.01 -42.25 -0.32
N SER A 489 4.03 -43.28 -1.19
CA SER A 489 5.03 -44.36 -1.10
C SER A 489 6.48 -43.93 -1.35
N LYS A 490 6.70 -42.68 -1.79
CA LYS A 490 8.04 -42.12 -2.00
C LYS A 490 8.61 -41.40 -0.79
N PHE A 491 7.77 -41.00 0.16
CA PHE A 491 8.22 -40.38 1.40
C PHE A 491 8.69 -41.47 2.35
N LYS A 492 9.99 -41.75 2.31
CA LYS A 492 10.66 -42.67 3.23
C LYS A 492 11.40 -41.85 4.29
N PRO A 493 11.63 -42.39 5.50
CA PRO A 493 12.50 -41.73 6.47
C PRO A 493 13.83 -41.33 5.83
N GLY A 494 14.19 -40.04 5.94
CA GLY A 494 15.42 -39.49 5.37
C GLY A 494 15.37 -39.12 3.88
N CYS A 495 14.20 -39.13 3.22
CA CYS A 495 14.12 -38.61 1.85
C CYS A 495 14.38 -37.11 1.79
N SER A 496 15.10 -36.66 0.76
CA SER A 496 15.28 -35.22 0.50
C SER A 496 13.99 -34.66 -0.10
N ILE A 497 13.48 -33.58 0.47
CA ILE A 497 12.31 -32.86 -0.02
C ILE A 497 12.75 -31.44 -0.38
N ARG A 498 12.38 -31.00 -1.59
CA ARG A 498 12.54 -29.60 -2.02
C ARG A 498 11.23 -29.06 -2.53
N ILE A 499 10.95 -27.79 -2.28
CA ILE A 499 9.85 -27.06 -2.92
C ILE A 499 10.38 -26.48 -4.22
N ALA A 500 9.71 -26.78 -5.32
CA ALA A 500 9.95 -26.11 -6.59
C ALA A 500 9.08 -24.85 -6.69
N TRP A 501 9.72 -23.71 -6.91
CA TRP A 501 9.07 -22.40 -6.99
C TRP A 501 9.66 -21.58 -8.14
N ARG A 502 9.02 -20.46 -8.45
CA ARG A 502 9.49 -19.45 -9.40
C ARG A 502 9.07 -18.06 -8.96
N LEU A 503 9.76 -17.03 -9.43
CA LEU A 503 9.28 -15.65 -9.24
C LEU A 503 7.91 -15.52 -9.93
N LEU A 504 6.98 -14.77 -9.32
CA LEU A 504 5.62 -14.67 -9.83
C LEU A 504 5.58 -14.04 -11.23
N GLY A 505 5.42 -14.85 -12.28
CA GLY A 505 5.42 -14.39 -13.67
C GLY A 505 6.64 -14.84 -14.47
N SER A 506 7.70 -15.32 -13.82
CA SER A 506 8.91 -15.81 -14.49
C SER A 506 8.74 -17.23 -15.06
N ALA A 507 9.64 -17.59 -15.98
CA ALA A 507 9.74 -18.95 -16.51
C ALA A 507 10.62 -19.87 -15.64
N ASP A 508 11.69 -19.32 -15.06
CA ASP A 508 12.73 -20.09 -14.40
C ASP A 508 12.29 -20.68 -13.07
N ARG A 509 12.58 -21.96 -12.90
CA ARG A 509 12.22 -22.74 -11.70
C ARG A 509 13.43 -22.90 -10.80
N ASN A 510 13.27 -22.47 -9.55
CA ASN A 510 14.21 -22.63 -8.45
C ASN A 510 13.69 -23.63 -7.43
N TYR A 511 14.54 -23.95 -6.45
CA TYR A 511 14.26 -24.93 -5.43
C TYR A 511 14.66 -24.41 -4.04
N THR A 512 13.80 -24.66 -3.06
CA THR A 512 14.07 -24.44 -1.64
C THR A 512 14.11 -25.78 -0.94
N ASP A 513 15.16 -26.04 -0.16
CA ASP A 513 15.23 -27.24 0.66
C ASP A 513 14.17 -27.22 1.78
N VAL A 514 13.52 -28.36 2.01
CA VAL A 514 12.59 -28.54 3.12
C VAL A 514 13.34 -29.24 4.24
N PHE A 515 13.49 -28.56 5.37
CA PHE A 515 14.18 -29.13 6.52
C PHE A 515 13.24 -30.04 7.30
N ASP A 516 13.72 -31.23 7.65
CA ASP A 516 13.06 -32.11 8.61
C ASP A 516 13.22 -31.53 10.01
N THR A 517 12.11 -31.27 10.68
CA THR A 517 12.13 -30.84 12.08
C THR A 517 11.24 -31.76 12.90
N SER A 518 11.72 -32.13 14.08
CA SER A 518 10.88 -32.59 15.19
C SER A 518 10.46 -31.40 16.05
N PHE A 519 10.16 -30.26 15.43
CA PHE A 519 9.88 -29.03 16.16
C PHE A 519 8.45 -29.10 16.70
N GLU A 520 8.29 -29.65 17.90
CA GLU A 520 7.19 -29.28 18.78
C GLU A 520 7.42 -27.83 19.21
N MET A 521 6.81 -26.88 18.50
CA MET A 521 6.72 -25.53 19.03
C MET A 521 5.70 -25.48 20.16
N PRO A 522 6.08 -25.03 21.37
CA PRO A 522 5.17 -24.25 22.17
C PRO A 522 4.83 -22.99 21.36
N TYR A 523 3.55 -22.76 21.11
CA TYR A 523 3.04 -21.65 20.32
C TYR A 523 3.33 -20.30 21.01
N VAL A 524 4.50 -19.69 20.81
CA VAL A 524 4.78 -18.27 21.12
C VAL A 524 5.95 -17.76 20.26
N VAL A 525 5.68 -16.91 19.25
CA VAL A 525 6.45 -15.70 18.83
C VAL A 525 5.51 -14.93 17.88
N ASN A 526 5.21 -13.63 18.00
CA ASN A 526 6.12 -12.53 18.24
C ASN A 526 5.67 -11.54 19.31
N GLU A 527 6.63 -11.20 20.15
CA GLU A 527 6.83 -9.84 20.62
C GLU A 527 6.92 -8.90 19.40
N VAL A 528 5.92 -8.03 19.23
CA VAL A 528 6.18 -6.70 18.68
C VAL A 528 5.96 -5.74 19.84
N ARG A 529 7.09 -5.25 20.36
CA ARG A 529 7.15 -3.96 21.03
C ARG A 529 6.84 -2.90 19.97
N ASP A 530 5.57 -2.54 19.84
CA ASP A 530 5.22 -1.21 19.39
C ASP A 530 4.32 -0.60 20.45
N SER A 531 4.84 0.47 21.04
CA SER A 531 4.20 1.28 22.05
C SER A 531 2.85 1.80 21.56
N PHE A 532 1.78 1.13 21.94
CA PHE A 532 0.50 1.80 22.09
C PHE A 532 0.49 2.41 23.49
N LYS A 533 0.65 3.74 23.57
CA LYS A 533 0.27 4.49 24.77
C LYS A 533 -1.20 4.87 24.63
N PRO A 534 -2.15 4.13 25.22
CA PRO A 534 -3.32 4.80 25.74
C PRO A 534 -2.85 5.56 26.98
N ASN A 535 -3.06 6.87 26.99
CA ASN A 535 -3.10 7.60 28.25
C ASN A 535 -4.17 6.94 29.11
N ASN A 536 -3.76 6.07 30.03
CA ASN A 536 -4.31 5.95 31.37
C ASN A 536 -3.42 5.03 32.19
N SER A 537 -3.14 5.47 33.40
CA SER A 537 -2.29 4.85 34.40
C SER A 537 -2.66 3.39 34.69
N SER A 538 -1.77 2.47 34.37
CA SER A 538 -1.42 1.37 35.26
C SER A 538 -0.06 0.79 34.86
N SER A 539 0.79 0.61 35.86
CA SER A 539 2.10 -0.02 35.75
C SER A 539 1.95 -1.49 35.37
N THR A 540 2.20 -1.86 34.11
CA THR A 540 2.43 -3.26 33.75
C THR A 540 3.86 -3.63 34.13
N SER A 541 4.00 -4.37 35.23
CA SER A 541 5.25 -5.03 35.59
C SER A 541 5.59 -6.12 34.58
N THR A 542 6.88 -6.41 34.44
CA THR A 542 7.49 -7.36 33.49
C THR A 542 7.20 -8.85 33.81
N THR A 543 6.00 -9.18 34.29
CA THR A 543 5.70 -10.45 34.97
C THR A 543 4.53 -11.24 34.39
N ASP A 544 3.82 -10.77 33.36
CA ASP A 544 2.61 -11.44 32.85
C ASP A 544 2.87 -12.25 31.55
N PHE A 545 2.05 -13.26 31.29
CA PHE A 545 2.00 -14.04 30.06
C PHE A 545 0.98 -13.43 29.10
N VAL A 546 1.42 -12.88 27.97
CA VAL A 546 0.56 -12.12 27.06
C VAL A 546 0.23 -12.91 25.79
N ILE A 547 -1.05 -12.98 25.43
CA ILE A 547 -1.55 -13.56 24.18
C ILE A 547 -2.04 -12.41 23.28
N GLY A 548 -1.37 -12.23 22.15
CA GLY A 548 -1.67 -11.15 21.20
C GLY A 548 -2.87 -11.42 20.28
N LYS A 549 -3.10 -10.51 19.35
CA LYS A 549 -4.05 -10.69 18.25
C LYS A 549 -3.60 -11.83 17.33
N GLY A 550 -4.52 -12.74 16.97
CA GLY A 550 -4.21 -13.88 16.11
C GLY A 550 -5.32 -14.92 16.10
N ASN A 551 -5.23 -15.91 15.21
CA ASN A 551 -6.13 -17.06 15.17
C ASN A 551 -5.43 -18.28 15.78
N TYR A 552 -5.96 -18.80 16.88
CA TYR A 552 -5.38 -19.86 17.69
C TYR A 552 -6.27 -21.10 17.64
N LEU A 553 -5.69 -22.23 17.25
CA LEU A 553 -6.38 -23.52 17.25
C LEU A 553 -5.95 -24.34 18.47
N VAL A 554 -6.88 -24.58 19.39
CA VAL A 554 -6.61 -25.34 20.62
C VAL A 554 -7.17 -26.75 20.46
N SER A 555 -6.29 -27.73 20.27
CA SER A 555 -6.67 -29.13 20.02
C SER A 555 -6.29 -30.10 21.14
N LYS A 556 -5.47 -29.66 22.10
CA LYS A 556 -5.08 -30.41 23.31
C LYS A 556 -5.18 -29.51 24.55
N PRO A 557 -5.34 -30.08 25.77
CA PRO A 557 -5.32 -29.30 27.00
C PRO A 557 -4.00 -28.54 27.15
N PHE A 558 -4.07 -27.29 27.59
CA PHE A 558 -2.92 -26.46 27.90
C PHE A 558 -3.11 -25.80 29.26
N THR A 559 -2.19 -26.09 30.18
CA THR A 559 -2.21 -25.58 31.55
C THR A 559 -1.22 -24.45 31.72
N PHE A 560 -1.70 -23.31 32.20
CA PHE A 560 -0.87 -22.19 32.61
C PHE A 560 -0.37 -22.46 34.03
N THR A 561 0.85 -22.99 34.14
CA THR A 561 1.45 -23.47 35.40
C THR A 561 2.29 -22.43 36.14
N SER A 562 2.45 -21.21 35.61
CA SER A 562 3.21 -20.14 36.24
C SER A 562 2.38 -19.35 37.25
N ASP A 563 3.05 -18.72 38.22
CA ASP A 563 2.53 -17.68 39.12
C ASP A 563 2.17 -16.36 38.39
N LYS A 564 2.57 -16.23 37.12
CA LYS A 564 2.29 -15.10 36.25
C LYS A 564 0.82 -14.98 35.88
N ASN A 565 0.30 -13.75 35.78
CA ASN A 565 -1.04 -13.51 35.24
C ASN A 565 -1.04 -13.74 33.73
N VAL A 566 -2.21 -14.06 33.16
CA VAL A 566 -2.39 -14.21 31.72
C VAL A 566 -3.20 -13.03 31.18
N VAL A 567 -2.72 -12.36 30.14
CA VAL A 567 -3.43 -11.24 29.51
C VAL A 567 -3.65 -11.54 28.03
N VAL A 568 -4.90 -11.52 27.57
CA VAL A 568 -5.29 -11.70 26.18
C VAL A 568 -5.69 -10.35 25.60
N LEU A 569 -4.99 -9.93 24.55
CA LEU A 569 -5.16 -8.63 23.92
C LEU A 569 -6.32 -8.61 22.90
N PRO A 570 -6.81 -7.43 22.51
CA PRO A 570 -7.91 -7.28 21.55
C PRO A 570 -7.68 -8.03 20.22
N GLY A 571 -8.76 -8.56 19.63
CA GLY A 571 -8.75 -9.20 18.32
C GLY A 571 -8.20 -10.64 18.26
N ALA A 572 -7.85 -11.24 19.40
CA ALA A 572 -7.52 -12.67 19.47
C ALA A 572 -8.75 -13.54 19.13
N LYS A 573 -8.55 -14.63 18.41
CA LYS A 573 -9.58 -15.63 18.09
C LYS A 573 -9.10 -17.02 18.48
N PHE A 574 -9.82 -17.70 19.36
CA PHE A 574 -9.56 -19.08 19.76
C PHE A 574 -10.61 -20.00 19.16
N THR A 575 -10.17 -21.06 18.50
CA THR A 575 -11.01 -22.14 17.99
C THR A 575 -10.62 -23.42 18.70
N PHE A 576 -11.53 -23.99 19.47
CA PHE A 576 -11.29 -25.22 20.23
C PHE A 576 -11.81 -26.46 19.47
N ARG A 577 -11.07 -27.56 19.53
CA ARG A 577 -11.46 -28.85 18.96
C ARG A 577 -10.90 -30.04 19.74
N ASP A 578 -11.38 -31.24 19.42
CA ASP A 578 -10.92 -32.51 20.00
C ASP A 578 -10.99 -32.54 21.54
N SER A 579 -9.84 -32.44 22.24
CA SER A 579 -9.77 -32.32 23.70
C SER A 579 -9.15 -30.99 24.16
N GLY A 580 -9.10 -30.00 23.26
CA GLY A 580 -8.53 -28.69 23.51
C GLY A 580 -9.22 -27.94 24.63
N LYS A 581 -8.44 -27.40 25.56
CA LYS A 581 -8.91 -26.52 26.65
C LYS A 581 -7.76 -25.72 27.24
N PHE A 582 -8.07 -24.61 27.89
CA PHE A 582 -7.17 -23.87 28.74
C PHE A 582 -7.46 -24.13 30.22
N ILE A 583 -6.40 -24.32 31.01
CA ILE A 583 -6.47 -24.50 32.46
C ILE A 583 -5.64 -23.41 33.13
N PHE A 584 -6.28 -22.51 33.88
CA PHE A 584 -5.68 -21.36 34.54
C PHE A 584 -5.59 -21.57 36.05
N ASN A 585 -4.40 -21.37 36.62
CA ASN A 585 -4.15 -21.37 38.07
C ASN A 585 -3.71 -19.98 38.59
N SER A 586 -3.86 -18.95 37.77
CA SER A 586 -3.50 -17.55 38.04
C SER A 586 -4.54 -16.59 37.48
N THR A 587 -4.42 -15.28 37.79
CA THR A 587 -5.35 -14.28 37.25
C THR A 587 -5.26 -14.25 35.73
N VAL A 588 -6.40 -14.17 35.05
CA VAL A 588 -6.47 -14.06 33.60
C VAL A 588 -7.40 -12.92 33.16
N GLU A 589 -6.96 -12.13 32.19
CA GLU A 589 -7.68 -10.97 31.68
C GLU A 589 -7.83 -11.04 30.16
N PHE A 590 -9.06 -11.14 29.67
CA PHE A 590 -9.40 -11.03 28.25
C PHE A 590 -9.85 -9.60 27.98
N GLN A 591 -8.99 -8.81 27.35
CA GLN A 591 -9.14 -7.37 27.16
C GLN A 591 -9.59 -7.04 25.73
N GLY A 592 -10.77 -7.50 25.31
CA GLY A 592 -11.32 -7.14 24.01
C GLY A 592 -11.78 -5.68 23.95
N THR A 593 -12.02 -5.18 22.74
CA THR A 593 -12.72 -3.89 22.49
C THR A 593 -13.94 -4.10 21.61
N GLU A 594 -14.85 -3.12 21.51
CA GLU A 594 -16.01 -3.21 20.60
C GLU A 594 -15.58 -3.34 19.12
N GLU A 595 -14.50 -2.66 18.73
CA GLU A 595 -13.94 -2.68 17.38
C GLU A 595 -13.14 -3.96 17.10
N GLN A 596 -12.49 -4.52 18.13
CA GLN A 596 -11.67 -5.72 18.05
C GLN A 596 -12.02 -6.67 19.20
N PRO A 597 -13.17 -7.35 19.14
CA PRO A 597 -13.58 -8.28 20.17
C PRO A 597 -12.66 -9.50 20.19
N ILE A 598 -12.55 -10.14 21.35
CA ILE A 598 -11.92 -11.46 21.44
C ILE A 598 -12.97 -12.50 21.07
N ILE A 599 -12.64 -13.39 20.13
CA ILE A 599 -13.56 -14.41 19.63
C ILE A 599 -13.18 -15.77 20.22
N ILE A 600 -14.15 -16.48 20.80
CA ILE A 600 -14.01 -17.87 21.24
C ILE A 600 -15.00 -18.71 20.43
N ASP A 601 -14.53 -19.79 19.83
CA ASP A 601 -15.29 -20.61 18.89
C ASP A 601 -14.90 -22.10 18.99
N SER A 602 -15.63 -22.98 18.31
CA SER A 602 -15.33 -24.40 18.27
C SER A 602 -15.70 -25.13 16.97
N GLU A 603 -14.82 -26.05 16.52
CA GLU A 603 -15.03 -26.85 15.30
C GLU A 603 -15.79 -28.16 15.55
N LYS A 604 -15.63 -28.75 16.74
CA LYS A 604 -16.30 -30.00 17.15
C LYS A 604 -16.70 -29.90 18.61
N VAL A 605 -17.85 -30.49 18.95
CA VAL A 605 -18.29 -30.59 20.35
C VAL A 605 -17.36 -31.52 21.11
N THR A 606 -16.45 -30.92 21.87
CA THR A 606 -15.50 -31.61 22.73
C THR A 606 -16.18 -32.19 23.97
N ASN A 607 -15.64 -33.28 24.52
CA ASN A 607 -16.11 -33.85 25.79
C ASN A 607 -15.45 -33.07 26.95
N GLY A 608 -15.95 -31.88 27.30
CA GLY A 608 -15.43 -31.10 28.44
C GLY A 608 -15.78 -29.62 28.39
N SER A 609 -14.94 -28.79 29.02
CA SER A 609 -14.99 -27.33 28.91
C SER A 609 -13.75 -26.77 28.23
N TYR A 610 -13.85 -25.56 27.67
CA TYR A 610 -12.75 -24.90 26.96
C TYR A 610 -11.89 -24.05 27.88
N ILE A 611 -12.45 -23.57 28.99
CA ILE A 611 -11.74 -22.75 29.98
C ILE A 611 -12.05 -23.30 31.37
N GLU A 612 -11.01 -23.71 32.09
CA GLU A 612 -11.06 -24.14 33.48
C GLU A 612 -10.17 -23.24 34.32
N SER A 613 -10.68 -22.72 35.42
CA SER A 613 -9.92 -21.84 36.33
C SER A 613 -10.00 -22.34 37.77
N TYR A 614 -8.84 -22.51 38.43
CA TYR A 614 -8.73 -22.91 39.82
C TYR A 614 -7.96 -21.83 40.60
N LEU A 615 -8.70 -20.91 41.22
CA LEU A 615 -8.15 -19.64 41.68
C LEU A 615 -8.21 -19.46 43.20
N SER A 616 -7.18 -18.84 43.76
CA SER A 616 -7.17 -18.33 45.13
C SER A 616 -8.11 -17.12 45.29
N GLN A 617 -8.49 -16.78 46.52
CA GLN A 617 -9.48 -15.71 46.81
C GLN A 617 -9.14 -14.34 46.20
N ASN A 618 -7.85 -14.02 46.01
CA ASN A 618 -7.39 -12.73 45.45
C ASN A 618 -7.18 -12.74 43.92
N GLN A 619 -7.31 -13.89 43.28
CA GLN A 619 -7.15 -14.04 41.83
C GLN A 619 -8.50 -13.95 41.12
N LYS A 620 -8.47 -13.59 39.83
CA LYS A 620 -9.70 -13.33 39.08
C LYS A 620 -9.59 -13.70 37.61
N VAL A 621 -10.75 -13.97 37.00
CA VAL A 621 -10.92 -13.96 35.54
C VAL A 621 -11.68 -12.70 35.14
N ILE A 622 -11.21 -11.99 34.12
CA ILE A 622 -11.88 -10.83 33.53
C ILE A 622 -12.16 -11.11 32.05
N LEU A 623 -13.40 -10.89 31.61
CA LEU A 623 -13.82 -10.94 30.21
C LEU A 623 -14.41 -9.59 29.80
N GLU A 624 -13.74 -8.87 28.89
CA GLU A 624 -14.22 -7.63 28.30
C GLU A 624 -14.37 -7.77 26.78
N ASN A 625 -15.53 -7.40 26.24
CA ASN A 625 -15.84 -7.46 24.80
C ASN A 625 -15.50 -8.81 24.15
N VAL A 626 -15.91 -9.90 24.80
CA VAL A 626 -15.70 -11.27 24.32
C VAL A 626 -16.95 -11.77 23.59
N ILE A 627 -16.77 -12.31 22.39
CA ILE A 627 -17.80 -13.01 21.62
C ILE A 627 -17.50 -14.51 21.65
N ASN A 628 -18.34 -15.29 22.33
CA ASN A 628 -18.27 -16.75 22.29
C ASN A 628 -19.35 -17.30 21.35
N ALA A 629 -18.92 -17.86 20.23
CA ALA A 629 -19.77 -18.43 19.19
C ALA A 629 -19.83 -19.97 19.22
N GLY A 630 -18.97 -20.63 20.00
CA GLY A 630 -18.76 -22.09 19.97
C GLY A 630 -19.69 -22.89 20.90
N GLY A 631 -20.17 -24.04 20.45
CA GLY A 631 -21.04 -24.94 21.24
C GLY A 631 -20.29 -26.02 22.03
N GLN A 632 -20.83 -26.39 23.20
CA GLN A 632 -20.34 -27.50 24.05
C GLN A 632 -21.44 -28.44 24.52
N LYS A 633 -21.11 -29.72 24.73
CA LYS A 633 -22.00 -30.75 25.29
C LYS A 633 -22.18 -30.59 26.81
N GLN A 634 -21.15 -30.08 27.48
CA GLN A 634 -21.18 -29.77 28.92
C GLN A 634 -21.23 -28.25 29.11
N TYR A 635 -20.26 -27.65 29.81
CA TYR A 635 -20.16 -26.21 30.06
C TYR A 635 -18.97 -25.63 29.26
N GLN A 636 -19.08 -24.39 28.78
CA GLN A 636 -18.00 -23.71 28.09
C GLN A 636 -16.90 -23.24 29.06
N ILE A 637 -17.29 -22.78 30.25
CA ILE A 637 -16.40 -22.25 31.29
C ILE A 637 -16.66 -22.95 32.63
N TYR A 638 -15.59 -23.29 33.34
CA TYR A 638 -15.64 -23.73 34.74
C TYR A 638 -14.69 -22.92 35.60
N GLN A 639 -15.16 -22.51 36.77
CA GLN A 639 -14.28 -21.92 37.77
C GLN A 639 -14.57 -22.42 39.18
N LYS A 640 -13.49 -22.60 39.94
CA LYS A 640 -13.50 -22.81 41.39
C LYS A 640 -12.66 -21.74 42.08
N GLY A 641 -13.25 -21.01 43.01
CA GLY A 641 -12.58 -19.96 43.80
C GLY A 641 -12.35 -18.64 43.04
N GLY A 642 -11.89 -17.61 43.76
CA GLY A 642 -11.52 -16.30 43.19
C GLY A 642 -12.70 -15.45 42.69
N GLY A 643 -12.39 -14.45 41.86
CA GLY A 643 -13.35 -13.57 41.21
C GLY A 643 -13.60 -13.88 39.73
N PHE A 644 -14.78 -13.54 39.22
CA PHE A 644 -15.12 -13.61 37.79
C PHE A 644 -15.86 -12.34 37.38
N TYR A 645 -15.33 -11.62 36.40
CA TYR A 645 -15.86 -10.33 35.96
C TYR A 645 -16.12 -10.40 34.46
N VAL A 646 -17.33 -10.04 34.04
CA VAL A 646 -17.75 -10.04 32.64
C VAL A 646 -18.38 -8.70 32.30
N ASN A 647 -17.94 -8.09 31.21
CA ASN A 647 -18.45 -6.81 30.74
C ASN A 647 -18.55 -6.79 29.20
N ASN A 648 -19.69 -6.34 28.70
CA ASN A 648 -19.96 -6.16 27.26
C ASN A 648 -19.72 -7.42 26.40
N CYS A 649 -20.12 -8.59 26.89
CA CYS A 649 -19.87 -9.86 26.21
C CYS A 649 -21.12 -10.43 25.53
N LEU A 650 -20.90 -11.28 24.52
CA LEU A 650 -21.94 -11.98 23.78
C LEU A 650 -21.65 -13.48 23.75
N PHE A 651 -22.54 -14.29 24.33
CA PHE A 651 -22.42 -15.74 24.37
C PHE A 651 -23.55 -16.37 23.55
N LYS A 652 -23.23 -17.26 22.60
CA LYS A 652 -24.19 -17.88 21.68
C LYS A 652 -24.09 -19.40 21.64
N ASN A 653 -25.15 -20.05 21.14
CA ASN A 653 -25.16 -21.43 20.62
C ASN A 653 -24.64 -22.52 21.59
N GLY A 654 -24.92 -22.39 22.88
CA GLY A 654 -24.45 -23.32 23.92
C GLY A 654 -25.51 -24.29 24.46
N VAL A 655 -25.07 -25.42 25.02
CA VAL A 655 -25.91 -26.28 25.86
C VAL A 655 -25.89 -25.75 27.31
N LYS A 656 -24.71 -25.57 27.91
CA LYS A 656 -24.51 -24.78 29.15
C LYS A 656 -23.33 -23.81 28.97
N PHE A 657 -23.41 -22.60 29.52
CA PHE A 657 -22.34 -21.61 29.45
C PHE A 657 -21.30 -21.85 30.55
N CYS A 658 -21.68 -21.73 31.82
CA CYS A 658 -20.71 -21.82 32.91
C CYS A 658 -21.19 -22.58 34.15
N VAL A 659 -20.22 -23.13 34.88
CA VAL A 659 -20.38 -23.68 36.23
C VAL A 659 -19.37 -22.99 37.15
N MET A 660 -19.88 -22.31 38.19
CA MET A 660 -19.08 -21.56 39.16
C MET A 660 -19.24 -22.15 40.56
N ASN A 661 -18.12 -22.42 41.24
CA ASN A 661 -18.11 -22.91 42.63
C ASN A 661 -17.25 -21.99 43.51
N ASP A 662 -17.82 -21.46 44.59
CA ASP A 662 -17.10 -20.59 45.54
C ASP A 662 -16.52 -19.30 44.88
N VAL A 663 -17.27 -18.69 43.95
CA VAL A 663 -16.81 -17.55 43.12
C VAL A 663 -17.54 -16.24 43.47
N ASN A 664 -16.80 -15.13 43.47
CA ASN A 664 -17.37 -13.77 43.47
C ASN A 664 -17.58 -13.29 42.02
N LEU A 665 -18.83 -13.20 41.56
CA LEU A 665 -19.19 -12.98 40.17
C LEU A 665 -19.82 -11.59 39.95
N ILE A 666 -19.33 -10.83 38.96
CA ILE A 666 -19.96 -9.60 38.47
C ILE A 666 -20.15 -9.69 36.95
N VAL A 667 -21.38 -9.56 36.47
CA VAL A 667 -21.70 -9.57 35.03
C VAL A 667 -22.42 -8.28 34.66
N ARG A 668 -21.96 -7.62 33.61
CA ARG A 668 -22.48 -6.34 33.11
C ARG A 668 -22.70 -6.37 31.60
N ASN A 669 -23.79 -5.76 31.14
CA ASN A 669 -24.06 -5.49 29.72
C ASN A 669 -23.82 -6.72 28.82
N THR A 670 -24.34 -7.88 29.20
CA THR A 670 -23.97 -9.16 28.57
C THR A 670 -25.20 -9.85 28.02
N ALA A 671 -25.10 -10.39 26.81
CA ALA A 671 -26.17 -11.10 26.14
C ALA A 671 -25.86 -12.60 26.01
N PHE A 672 -26.88 -13.42 26.27
CA PHE A 672 -26.90 -14.86 26.04
C PHE A 672 -27.94 -15.17 24.98
N GLU A 673 -27.54 -15.79 23.87
CA GLU A 673 -28.41 -16.11 22.74
C GLU A 673 -28.44 -17.63 22.51
N THR A 674 -29.63 -18.17 22.21
CA THR A 674 -29.85 -19.54 21.71
C THR A 674 -29.33 -20.69 22.61
N PHE A 675 -29.51 -20.59 23.93
CA PHE A 675 -29.15 -21.66 24.88
C PHE A 675 -30.27 -22.69 25.11
N GLN A 676 -29.91 -23.98 25.08
CA GLN A 676 -30.87 -25.09 25.16
C GLN A 676 -31.09 -25.68 26.56
N ASN A 677 -30.14 -25.53 27.49
CA ASN A 677 -30.25 -25.93 28.90
C ASN A 677 -29.77 -24.78 29.80
N SER A 678 -29.80 -24.98 31.13
CA SER A 678 -29.32 -23.99 32.11
C SER A 678 -27.92 -23.48 31.78
N ALA A 679 -27.87 -22.22 31.32
CA ALA A 679 -26.66 -21.58 30.85
C ALA A 679 -25.70 -21.29 32.01
N ILE A 680 -26.20 -20.85 33.16
CA ILE A 680 -25.38 -20.40 34.30
C ILE A 680 -25.72 -21.27 35.53
N VAL A 681 -24.72 -21.97 36.08
CA VAL A 681 -24.87 -22.74 37.32
C VAL A 681 -23.96 -22.14 38.40
N LEU A 682 -24.55 -21.74 39.52
CA LEU A 682 -23.88 -21.04 40.62
C LEU A 682 -23.97 -21.87 41.90
N ASN A 683 -22.83 -22.25 42.46
CA ASN A 683 -22.77 -23.03 43.71
C ASN A 683 -21.93 -22.26 44.75
N ASN A 684 -22.55 -21.91 45.88
CA ASN A 684 -21.91 -21.16 46.97
C ASN A 684 -21.21 -19.86 46.51
N CYS A 685 -21.85 -19.11 45.62
CA CYS A 685 -21.30 -17.91 44.98
C CYS A 685 -21.91 -16.62 45.53
N SER A 686 -21.21 -15.50 45.35
CA SER A 686 -21.73 -14.14 45.58
C SER A 686 -21.77 -13.39 44.25
N VAL A 687 -22.96 -12.99 43.80
CA VAL A 687 -23.21 -12.64 42.40
C VAL A 687 -23.91 -11.29 42.25
N LYS A 688 -23.44 -10.47 41.29
CA LYS A 688 -24.09 -9.23 40.87
C LYS A 688 -24.31 -9.22 39.37
N PHE A 689 -25.57 -9.16 38.94
CA PHE A 689 -25.98 -9.05 37.55
C PHE A 689 -26.52 -7.66 37.25
N ASN A 690 -25.97 -7.01 36.23
CA ASN A 690 -26.39 -5.69 35.79
C ASN A 690 -26.58 -5.67 34.27
N ALA A 691 -27.80 -5.44 33.80
CA ALA A 691 -28.16 -5.40 32.38
C ALA A 691 -27.77 -6.69 31.63
N LEU A 692 -28.35 -7.81 32.05
CA LEU A 692 -28.23 -9.09 31.33
C LEU A 692 -29.41 -9.25 30.35
N ARG A 693 -29.14 -9.82 29.18
CA ARG A 693 -30.16 -10.10 28.16
C ARG A 693 -30.14 -11.57 27.75
N PHE A 694 -31.29 -12.22 27.74
CA PHE A 694 -31.47 -13.59 27.24
C PHE A 694 -32.33 -13.58 25.97
N VAL A 695 -31.82 -14.09 24.85
CA VAL A 695 -32.52 -14.05 23.56
C VAL A 695 -32.66 -15.47 23.03
N ASP A 696 -33.90 -15.90 22.83
CA ASP A 696 -34.25 -17.19 22.24
C ASP A 696 -33.65 -18.38 23.00
N CYS A 697 -33.57 -18.24 24.32
CA CYS A 697 -33.09 -19.25 25.26
C CYS A 697 -34.25 -20.06 25.87
N HIS A 698 -33.97 -21.29 26.29
CA HIS A 698 -34.94 -22.18 26.93
C HIS A 698 -35.31 -21.71 28.35
N ASN A 699 -36.31 -22.34 28.98
CA ASN A 699 -36.66 -22.11 30.39
C ASN A 699 -35.52 -22.55 31.32
N GLY A 700 -35.28 -21.77 32.37
CA GLY A 700 -34.37 -22.12 33.46
C GLY A 700 -32.90 -21.91 33.15
N MET A 701 -32.54 -20.71 32.68
CA MET A 701 -31.17 -20.37 32.28
C MET A 701 -30.19 -20.19 33.43
N ILE A 702 -30.66 -19.97 34.65
CA ILE A 702 -29.82 -19.76 35.83
C ILE A 702 -30.25 -20.72 36.94
N GLU A 703 -29.31 -21.52 37.42
CA GLU A 703 -29.44 -22.36 38.61
C GLU A 703 -28.62 -21.74 39.74
N VAL A 704 -29.29 -21.48 40.88
CA VAL A 704 -28.71 -20.79 42.03
C VAL A 704 -28.70 -21.72 43.23
N ASN A 705 -27.53 -22.22 43.62
CA ASN A 705 -27.37 -23.16 44.73
C ASN A 705 -26.58 -22.53 45.88
N LEU A 706 -27.19 -22.38 47.05
CA LEU A 706 -26.56 -21.80 48.26
C LEU A 706 -25.81 -20.47 47.99
N SER A 707 -26.27 -19.69 47.02
CA SER A 707 -25.58 -18.49 46.53
C SER A 707 -26.36 -17.22 46.85
N SER A 708 -25.69 -16.07 46.95
CA SER A 708 -26.35 -14.76 47.00
C SER A 708 -26.30 -14.11 45.61
N LEU A 709 -27.44 -13.65 45.11
CA LEU A 709 -27.59 -13.09 43.78
C LEU A 709 -28.31 -11.74 43.85
N LYS A 710 -27.64 -10.68 43.42
CA LYS A 710 -28.23 -9.35 43.25
C LYS A 710 -28.42 -9.04 41.77
N ILE A 711 -29.66 -8.74 41.39
CA ILE A 711 -30.07 -8.40 40.02
C ILE A 711 -30.43 -6.92 40.00
N ASN A 712 -29.83 -6.17 39.10
CA ASN A 712 -30.17 -4.76 38.89
C ASN A 712 -31.06 -4.53 37.67
N ALA A 713 -30.85 -5.29 36.60
CA ALA A 713 -31.64 -5.22 35.37
C ALA A 713 -31.47 -6.53 34.57
N LEU A 714 -32.60 -7.14 34.19
CA LEU A 714 -32.62 -8.38 33.42
C LEU A 714 -33.70 -8.31 32.34
N SER A 715 -33.37 -8.70 31.12
CA SER A 715 -34.31 -8.70 29.99
C SER A 715 -34.28 -10.03 29.22
N ARG A 716 -35.41 -10.36 28.58
CA ARG A 716 -35.56 -11.61 27.84
C ARG A 716 -36.51 -11.50 26.65
N THR A 717 -36.36 -12.37 25.64
CA THR A 717 -37.38 -12.61 24.62
C THR A 717 -38.29 -13.79 24.99
N GLY A 718 -39.57 -13.76 24.60
CA GLY A 718 -40.54 -14.85 24.87
C GLY A 718 -41.29 -14.75 26.21
N ASN A 719 -41.80 -15.87 26.74
CA ASN A 719 -42.46 -16.02 28.06
C ASN A 719 -41.77 -17.11 28.90
N VAL A 720 -40.50 -16.86 29.22
CA VAL A 720 -39.58 -17.86 29.75
C VAL A 720 -39.14 -17.47 31.17
N SER A 721 -39.21 -18.38 32.15
CA SER A 721 -38.63 -18.18 33.48
C SER A 721 -37.12 -18.34 33.38
N VAL A 722 -36.36 -17.30 33.75
CA VAL A 722 -34.89 -17.25 33.58
C VAL A 722 -34.18 -17.96 34.73
N ILE A 723 -34.75 -17.95 35.92
CA ILE A 723 -34.23 -18.68 37.08
C ILE A 723 -35.21 -19.80 37.43
N SER A 724 -34.77 -21.06 37.39
CA SER A 724 -35.64 -22.25 37.56
C SER A 724 -35.34 -23.10 38.79
N GLN A 725 -34.19 -22.88 39.44
CA GLN A 725 -33.81 -23.55 40.69
C GLN A 725 -33.09 -22.55 41.58
N ASN A 726 -33.57 -22.40 42.81
CA ASN A 726 -32.96 -21.51 43.79
C ASN A 726 -32.99 -22.13 45.20
N THR A 727 -31.81 -22.33 45.79
CA THR A 727 -31.64 -22.67 47.21
C THR A 727 -30.87 -21.58 47.97
N GLY A 728 -30.71 -20.40 47.35
CA GLY A 728 -29.99 -19.24 47.87
C GLY A 728 -30.83 -17.97 48.00
N PHE A 729 -30.16 -16.83 48.18
CA PHE A 729 -30.78 -15.50 48.37
C PHE A 729 -30.76 -14.70 47.07
N ILE A 730 -31.90 -14.15 46.65
CA ILE A 730 -32.01 -13.30 45.46
C ILE A 730 -32.58 -11.93 45.84
N GLU A 731 -31.93 -10.85 45.41
CA GLU A 731 -32.32 -9.45 45.61
C GLU A 731 -32.37 -8.72 44.26
N GLY A 732 -33.35 -7.85 44.03
CA GLY A 732 -33.50 -7.10 42.77
C GLY A 732 -34.89 -6.50 42.55
N PRO A 733 -35.11 -5.74 41.46
CA PRO A 733 -36.37 -5.06 41.18
C PRO A 733 -37.58 -6.01 41.12
N VAL A 734 -38.75 -5.53 41.55
CA VAL A 734 -39.99 -6.32 41.58
C VAL A 734 -40.34 -6.89 40.19
N ASP A 735 -40.17 -6.08 39.14
CA ASP A 735 -40.46 -6.47 37.77
C ASP A 735 -39.50 -7.54 37.25
N ASP A 736 -38.25 -7.50 37.66
CA ASP A 736 -37.23 -8.52 37.31
C ASP A 736 -37.45 -9.83 38.07
N MET A 737 -38.03 -9.78 39.27
CA MET A 737 -38.36 -10.96 40.07
C MET A 737 -39.52 -11.78 39.51
N LEU A 738 -40.28 -11.23 38.55
CA LEU A 738 -41.29 -11.98 37.79
C LEU A 738 -40.66 -13.01 36.85
N PHE A 739 -39.34 -12.93 36.61
CA PHE A 739 -38.59 -13.87 35.77
C PHE A 739 -38.00 -15.05 36.56
N CYS A 740 -38.27 -15.13 37.86
CA CYS A 740 -37.80 -16.20 38.74
C CYS A 740 -38.96 -17.15 39.07
N ASP A 741 -38.83 -18.44 38.71
CA ASP A 741 -39.71 -19.49 39.21
C ASP A 741 -39.19 -19.97 40.57
N LEU A 742 -39.74 -19.39 41.64
CA LEU A 742 -39.19 -19.52 42.98
C LEU A 742 -39.65 -20.78 43.74
N GLY A 743 -40.54 -21.61 43.18
CA GLY A 743 -41.05 -22.80 43.88
C GLY A 743 -41.81 -22.49 45.20
N ALA A 744 -42.51 -23.48 45.76
CA ALA A 744 -43.38 -23.28 46.92
C ALA A 744 -42.64 -23.03 48.25
N THR A 745 -41.32 -23.23 48.29
CA THR A 745 -40.49 -23.17 49.51
C THR A 745 -39.77 -21.84 49.71
N VAL A 746 -39.82 -20.92 48.74
CA VAL A 746 -39.13 -19.62 48.82
C VAL A 746 -40.00 -18.57 49.52
N ARG A 747 -39.47 -17.98 50.59
CA ARG A 747 -40.09 -16.83 51.26
C ARG A 747 -39.67 -15.52 50.58
N LYS A 748 -40.62 -14.81 49.98
CA LYS A 748 -40.42 -13.42 49.54
C LYS A 748 -40.42 -12.50 50.77
N VAL A 749 -39.35 -11.73 50.95
CA VAL A 749 -39.25 -10.71 52.01
C VAL A 749 -39.15 -9.36 51.32
N ALA A 750 -40.12 -8.47 51.56
CA ALA A 750 -40.05 -7.10 51.08
C ALA A 750 -38.98 -6.36 51.89
N VAL A 751 -37.93 -5.89 51.23
CA VAL A 751 -36.92 -5.04 51.86
C VAL A 751 -37.52 -3.63 52.00
N LYS A 752 -37.64 -3.13 53.22
CA LYS A 752 -38.13 -1.78 53.52
C LYS A 752 -37.06 -0.73 53.28
#